data_AF-A0A9Q0EFG8-F1
#
_entry.id   AF-A0A9Q0EFG8-F1
#
_cell.length_a   1.000
_cell.length_b   1.000
_cell.length_c   1.000
_cell.angle_alpha   90.00
_cell.angle_beta   90.00
_cell.angle_gamma   90.00
#
_symmetry.space_group_name_H-M   'P 1'
#
loop_
_entity.id
_entity.type
_entity.pdbx_description
1 polymer ?
#
loop_
_entity_poly.entity_id
_entity_poly.type
_entity_poly.pdbx_seq_one_letter_code
_entity_poly.pdbx_strand_id
1 'polypeptide(L)'
;MQRFRESIHIRTMKAKRKVEEISKEDIQAFLKKNAFVLFTVGAVVVGIALGFALRPYKMTYREVKYFSFPGELLMRMLQMLVLPLLVSSLITGMAALDSKASGKMGMRAVIYYMTTTFIAVFIGIIIVLIIHPGKGSKAEFGKQQKIEQVSPADAFLDLIRNMFPPNLVQACTQQGVEVEVVEFTREEVIPVAGHVNGVNALGLVVFSMGFGLIIGSMKEQGQVLRDFFDSLNDAIMRLVSIIMWYAPIGILFLIAGKIVEMDDITQMGGQLGMYTITVIIGLTIHAVLILPMLYFVITRQNPFIFIGGLLQALVTALGTSSSSATLPVTFKCLEENNKIDKRVTRFVLPVGATINMDGTALYEALAAIFIAQVNNVEMNFGQILTISITATAASIGAAGIPQAGLVTMVIVLTSVGLPTDDITLIIAVDWFLDRLRTTTNVLGDSIGAGIVEFLSRNELRSKDVEMGNSVLEEKERKKPYKLISQDSDFDNDKRLHSLGRALCIITGASRGFGRAVAVRISELVEPQSVLVLVARSAGDLRTLQAELASSKAGEAGVVVECVVADLGVKEGVESVVKACTPPRSSEDFDHLILVHNAGSLGTSRYARTFTDMSDVNSYLSFNVSSPMCLTAGVLEAFPRRVGLRRTVVNVSSLCALQPFPSWVLYCSGKAAREMMFRVLAEEDPDIRVLSYAPATVWEVTHEKEARTKTCDDRLRNSFAAMFAEDQLLTCEVSCAKLMALLLKDEFKTGAHVVKSLAGRGLKATKDLLAGDVVFTEPSFSAVVFDSLSTKVCHSCFRQQANLHRCAQCKFAHYCDRTCQTSCWNEHKKECGAIRSRSTAPSENVRLAARMLWRIQKDTAIVSDGQLTSVDELLDHVADLTDEDRLELQIDVHNFMDYWPKNTKHQHSVEYISHIFGIINCNAFTLSDQRGLQAVGVGLFPNLCLVNHDCWPNCTVILNHGNQSALNPALHSKRRIELRALEKISEGTELTVSYVDFLNLSAERQRVLKKQYHFSCTCQHCSQHTKDDLMMAAKDLDGSKPSAELIKMVTASSEEYLEKVAKSRLQGDFHEVARLCGEGLSAQENVLADTHLYKLRLQSTASEVLSYMHLFSEAAKLSRKTIDGYMALYHPNNAQLGMAIMRAGVTHWHAGQIETGHELICKAFGVLLITHGPNHPITQDLESMRTQTEAELKMFKQNQEAYITMREAALAKHPAMCMAGGASPGVKMEEVSCKQ
;
A
#
# COMPACT_ATOMS: atom_id res chain seq x y z
N MET A 1 1.82 -31.84 -28.76
CA MET A 1 0.80 -32.91 -28.59
C MET A 1 0.97 -33.68 -27.29
N GLN A 2 2.12 -34.30 -27.01
CA GLN A 2 2.35 -35.08 -25.78
C GLN A 2 2.25 -34.25 -24.47
N ARG A 3 2.90 -33.08 -24.42
CA ARG A 3 2.78 -32.12 -23.29
C ARG A 3 1.36 -31.60 -23.05
N PHE A 4 0.54 -31.56 -24.10
CA PHE A 4 -0.86 -31.14 -24.01
C PHE A 4 -1.73 -32.25 -23.42
N ARG A 5 -1.48 -33.51 -23.81
CA ARG A 5 -2.12 -34.70 -23.20
C ARG A 5 -1.75 -34.87 -21.73
N GLU A 6 -0.49 -34.68 -21.36
CA GLU A 6 -0.07 -34.72 -19.94
C GLU A 6 -0.69 -33.60 -19.12
N SER A 7 -0.75 -32.38 -19.67
CA SER A 7 -1.40 -31.24 -19.00
C SER A 7 -2.89 -31.47 -18.80
N ILE A 8 -3.58 -32.09 -19.76
CA ILE A 8 -4.99 -32.48 -19.62
C ILE A 8 -5.11 -33.58 -18.57
N HIS A 9 -4.30 -34.64 -18.62
CA HIS A 9 -4.38 -35.76 -17.69
C HIS A 9 -4.13 -35.35 -16.24
N ILE A 10 -3.16 -34.46 -15.99
CA ILE A 10 -2.89 -33.88 -14.66
C ILE A 10 -4.05 -32.99 -14.19
N ARG A 11 -4.67 -32.21 -15.09
CA ARG A 11 -5.85 -31.40 -14.77
C ARG A 11 -7.08 -32.27 -14.48
N THR A 12 -7.28 -33.34 -15.23
CA THR A 12 -8.38 -34.30 -15.02
C THR A 12 -8.22 -35.04 -13.70
N MET A 13 -6.99 -35.48 -13.36
CA MET A 13 -6.68 -36.09 -12.06
C MET A 13 -6.89 -35.11 -10.89
N LYS A 14 -6.45 -33.85 -11.01
CA LYS A 14 -6.72 -32.80 -10.01
C LYS A 14 -8.20 -32.50 -9.86
N ALA A 15 -8.96 -32.48 -10.96
CA ALA A 15 -10.41 -32.26 -10.93
C ALA A 15 -11.14 -33.44 -10.29
N LYS A 16 -10.73 -34.69 -10.58
CA LYS A 16 -11.29 -35.91 -9.99
C LYS A 16 -11.10 -35.95 -8.47
N ARG A 17 -9.89 -35.63 -8.00
CA ARG A 17 -9.56 -35.52 -6.57
C ARG A 17 -10.37 -34.44 -5.86
N LYS A 18 -10.60 -33.30 -6.53
CA LYS A 18 -11.43 -32.20 -6.02
C LYS A 18 -12.92 -32.53 -5.92
N VAL A 19 -13.41 -33.44 -6.77
CA VAL A 19 -14.81 -33.89 -6.76
C VAL A 19 -15.03 -34.96 -5.69
N GLU A 20 -14.03 -35.80 -5.42
CA GLU A 20 -14.06 -36.81 -4.36
C GLU A 20 -13.99 -36.20 -2.94
N GLU A 21 -13.54 -34.96 -2.80
CA GLU A 21 -13.41 -34.22 -1.52
C GLU A 21 -14.59 -33.27 -1.21
N ILE A 22 -15.65 -33.21 -2.03
CA ILE A 22 -16.76 -32.27 -1.83
C ILE A 22 -17.56 -32.66 -0.58
N SER A 23 -17.47 -31.84 0.46
CA SER A 23 -18.22 -32.04 1.71
C SER A 23 -19.66 -31.49 1.61
N LYS A 24 -20.54 -31.90 2.54
CA LYS A 24 -21.88 -31.30 2.68
C LYS A 24 -21.83 -29.79 2.93
N GLU A 25 -20.76 -29.31 3.58
CA GLU A 25 -20.55 -27.89 3.87
C GLU A 25 -20.23 -27.11 2.59
N ASP A 26 -19.48 -27.70 1.66
CA ASP A 26 -19.20 -27.12 0.34
C ASP A 26 -20.45 -27.04 -0.54
N ILE A 27 -21.31 -28.06 -0.49
CA ILE A 27 -22.61 -28.04 -1.17
C ILE A 27 -23.50 -26.95 -0.56
N GLN A 28 -23.53 -26.82 0.76
CA GLN A 28 -24.31 -25.78 1.42
C GLN A 28 -23.78 -24.36 1.11
N ALA A 29 -22.46 -24.20 1.01
CA ALA A 29 -21.82 -22.97 0.57
C ALA A 29 -22.13 -22.67 -0.90
N PHE A 30 -22.12 -23.68 -1.77
CA PHE A 30 -22.50 -23.55 -3.18
C PHE A 30 -23.98 -23.15 -3.35
N LEU A 31 -24.88 -23.79 -2.60
CA LEU A 31 -26.32 -23.46 -2.61
C LEU A 31 -26.58 -22.04 -2.10
N LYS A 32 -25.92 -21.61 -1.02
CA LYS A 32 -26.03 -20.23 -0.52
C LYS A 32 -25.48 -19.21 -1.51
N LYS A 33 -24.35 -19.51 -2.18
CA LYS A 33 -23.69 -18.60 -3.12
C LYS A 33 -24.46 -18.45 -4.43
N ASN A 34 -25.16 -19.49 -4.88
CA ASN A 34 -25.92 -19.50 -6.14
C ASN A 34 -27.44 -19.46 -5.94
N ALA A 35 -27.91 -19.06 -4.75
CA ALA A 35 -29.32 -19.12 -4.36
C ALA A 35 -30.25 -18.37 -5.34
N PHE A 36 -29.88 -17.16 -5.78
CA PHE A 36 -30.65 -16.38 -6.75
C PHE A 36 -30.86 -17.16 -8.07
N VAL A 37 -29.78 -17.71 -8.64
CA VAL A 37 -29.84 -18.48 -9.89
C VAL A 37 -30.72 -19.72 -9.73
N LEU A 38 -30.58 -20.44 -8.62
CA LEU A 38 -31.37 -21.63 -8.33
C LEU A 38 -32.86 -21.32 -8.17
N PHE A 39 -33.19 -20.21 -7.49
CA PHE A 39 -34.57 -19.76 -7.35
C PHE A 39 -35.17 -19.33 -8.68
N THR A 40 -34.43 -18.63 -9.55
CA THR A 40 -34.93 -18.22 -10.87
C THR A 40 -35.15 -19.41 -11.79
N VAL A 41 -34.21 -20.37 -11.86
CA VAL A 41 -34.39 -21.60 -12.66
C VAL A 41 -35.54 -22.43 -12.10
N GLY A 42 -35.63 -22.58 -10.78
CA GLY A 42 -36.75 -23.25 -10.12
C GLY A 42 -38.09 -22.58 -10.44
N ALA A 43 -38.16 -21.25 -10.39
CA ALA A 43 -39.34 -20.47 -10.73
C ALA A 43 -39.78 -20.65 -12.18
N VAL A 44 -38.85 -20.71 -13.14
CA VAL A 44 -39.17 -20.99 -14.55
C VAL A 44 -39.76 -22.38 -14.71
N VAL A 45 -39.12 -23.40 -14.13
CA VAL A 45 -39.60 -24.79 -14.22
C VAL A 45 -40.98 -24.94 -13.59
N VAL A 46 -41.18 -24.36 -12.40
CA VAL A 46 -42.48 -24.38 -11.70
C VAL A 46 -43.52 -23.57 -12.47
N GLY A 47 -43.16 -22.40 -13.03
CA GLY A 47 -44.05 -21.56 -13.83
C GLY A 47 -44.53 -22.26 -15.10
N ILE A 48 -43.63 -22.96 -15.81
CA ILE A 48 -43.99 -23.79 -16.96
C ILE A 48 -44.95 -24.90 -16.53
N ALA A 49 -44.59 -25.68 -15.50
CA ALA A 49 -45.44 -26.78 -15.01
C ALA A 49 -46.83 -26.29 -14.57
N LEU A 50 -46.90 -25.17 -13.85
CA LEU A 50 -48.14 -24.55 -13.38
C LEU A 50 -48.99 -24.02 -14.54
N GLY A 51 -48.37 -23.37 -15.53
CA GLY A 51 -49.05 -22.87 -16.74
C GLY A 51 -49.70 -24.00 -17.53
N PHE A 52 -48.98 -25.10 -17.78
CA PHE A 52 -49.53 -26.29 -18.45
C PHE A 52 -50.63 -26.99 -17.63
N ALA A 53 -50.51 -27.01 -16.31
CA ALA A 53 -51.51 -27.62 -15.42
C ALA A 53 -52.82 -26.80 -15.36
N LEU A 54 -52.74 -25.47 -15.44
CA LEU A 54 -53.91 -24.56 -15.37
C LEU A 54 -54.61 -24.39 -16.73
N ARG A 55 -53.89 -24.57 -17.84
CA ARG A 55 -54.42 -24.45 -19.20
C ARG A 55 -55.74 -25.23 -19.48
N PRO A 56 -55.91 -26.51 -19.05
CA PRO A 56 -57.16 -27.24 -19.31
C PRO A 56 -58.40 -26.66 -18.61
N TYR A 57 -58.23 -25.77 -17.62
CA TYR A 57 -59.35 -25.19 -16.85
C TYR A 57 -60.09 -24.05 -17.57
N LYS A 58 -59.67 -23.63 -18.78
CA LYS A 58 -60.30 -22.57 -19.61
C LYS A 58 -60.71 -21.32 -18.81
N MET A 59 -59.74 -20.71 -18.12
CA MET A 59 -59.95 -19.50 -17.32
C MET A 59 -60.41 -18.32 -18.19
N THR A 60 -61.25 -17.45 -17.66
CA THR A 60 -61.65 -16.21 -18.35
C THR A 60 -60.50 -15.20 -18.37
N TYR A 61 -60.48 -14.29 -19.36
CA TYR A 61 -59.44 -13.25 -19.50
C TYR A 61 -59.20 -12.45 -18.20
N ARG A 62 -60.28 -12.17 -17.44
CA ARG A 62 -60.19 -11.47 -16.16
C ARG A 62 -59.45 -12.29 -15.09
N GLU A 63 -59.72 -13.59 -15.04
CA GLU A 63 -59.06 -14.50 -14.10
C GLU A 63 -57.59 -14.71 -14.45
N VAL A 64 -57.26 -14.79 -15.75
CA VAL A 64 -55.88 -14.84 -16.23
C VAL A 64 -55.12 -13.58 -15.81
N LYS A 65 -55.72 -12.38 -15.94
CA LYS A 65 -55.12 -11.12 -15.47
C LYS A 65 -54.89 -11.09 -13.96
N TYR A 66 -55.84 -11.58 -13.15
CA TYR A 66 -55.64 -11.70 -11.70
C TYR A 66 -54.53 -12.68 -11.33
N PHE A 67 -54.45 -13.79 -12.06
CA PHE A 67 -53.41 -14.80 -11.86
C PHE A 67 -52.02 -14.28 -12.25
N SER A 68 -51.90 -13.53 -13.34
CA SER A 68 -50.63 -12.95 -13.80
C SER A 68 -50.20 -11.68 -13.05
N PHE A 69 -51.01 -11.18 -12.10
CA PHE A 69 -50.78 -9.90 -11.42
C PHE A 69 -49.41 -9.76 -10.72
N PRO A 70 -48.87 -10.77 -10.01
CA PRO A 70 -47.51 -10.68 -9.46
C PRO A 70 -46.44 -10.47 -10.53
N GLY A 71 -46.70 -11.01 -11.72
CA GLY A 71 -45.89 -10.79 -12.90
C GLY A 71 -45.97 -9.38 -13.46
N GLU A 72 -47.18 -8.83 -13.55
CA GLU A 72 -47.39 -7.43 -13.94
C GLU A 72 -46.72 -6.46 -12.96
N LEU A 73 -46.77 -6.75 -11.65
CA LEU A 73 -46.12 -5.94 -10.63
C LEU A 73 -44.61 -5.87 -10.84
N LEU A 74 -43.97 -7.01 -11.17
CA LEU A 74 -42.55 -7.05 -11.53
C LEU A 74 -42.26 -6.12 -12.73
N MET A 75 -43.09 -6.17 -13.77
CA MET A 75 -42.91 -5.32 -14.97
C MET A 75 -43.03 -3.83 -14.63
N ARG A 76 -44.00 -3.42 -13.81
CA ARG A 76 -44.15 -2.03 -13.37
C ARG A 76 -42.97 -1.55 -12.52
N MET A 77 -42.46 -2.40 -11.63
CA MET A 77 -41.29 -2.09 -10.81
C MET A 77 -40.04 -1.89 -11.68
N LEU A 78 -39.85 -2.70 -12.73
CA LEU A 78 -38.75 -2.54 -13.67
C LEU A 78 -38.90 -1.27 -14.52
N GLN A 79 -40.10 -1.01 -15.07
CA GLN A 79 -40.40 0.20 -15.86
C GLN A 79 -40.16 1.50 -15.08
N MET A 80 -40.47 1.53 -13.78
CA MET A 80 -40.23 2.68 -12.90
C MET A 80 -38.74 3.06 -12.82
N LEU A 81 -37.84 2.09 -12.89
CA LEU A 81 -36.40 2.32 -12.73
C LEU A 81 -35.70 2.76 -14.00
N VAL A 82 -36.32 2.55 -15.18
CA VAL A 82 -35.71 2.82 -16.49
C VAL A 82 -35.29 4.26 -16.63
N LEU A 83 -36.21 5.19 -16.40
CA LEU A 83 -35.99 6.62 -16.58
C LEU A 83 -34.83 7.17 -15.72
N PRO A 84 -34.83 6.98 -14.39
CA PRO A 84 -33.76 7.52 -13.55
C PRO A 84 -32.42 6.79 -13.77
N LEU A 85 -32.44 5.50 -14.10
CA LEU A 85 -31.22 4.74 -14.41
C LEU A 85 -30.58 5.24 -15.71
N LEU A 86 -31.36 5.39 -16.77
CA LEU A 86 -30.89 5.85 -18.08
C LEU A 86 -30.18 7.21 -17.97
N VAL A 87 -30.83 8.17 -17.31
CA VAL A 87 -30.29 9.53 -17.20
C VAL A 87 -29.01 9.55 -16.34
N SER A 88 -29.03 8.90 -15.18
CA SER A 88 -27.89 8.92 -14.24
C SER A 88 -26.70 8.09 -14.71
N SER A 89 -26.91 6.89 -15.27
CA SER A 89 -25.86 6.03 -15.82
C SER A 89 -25.16 6.66 -17.02
N LEU A 90 -25.91 7.28 -17.95
CA LEU A 90 -25.30 7.90 -19.13
C LEU A 90 -24.53 9.18 -18.79
N ILE A 91 -25.05 10.02 -17.90
CA ILE A 91 -24.34 11.24 -17.47
C ILE A 91 -23.03 10.89 -16.77
N THR A 92 -23.06 9.92 -15.84
CA THR A 92 -21.86 9.47 -15.10
C THR A 92 -20.85 8.78 -16.01
N GLY A 93 -21.31 7.90 -16.90
CA GLY A 93 -20.47 7.23 -17.89
C GLY A 93 -19.75 8.20 -18.81
N MET A 94 -20.45 9.21 -19.33
CA MET A 94 -19.86 10.21 -20.22
C MET A 94 -19.00 11.24 -19.48
N ALA A 95 -19.36 11.63 -18.26
CA ALA A 95 -18.58 12.54 -17.42
C ALA A 95 -17.26 11.92 -16.91
N ALA A 96 -17.17 10.59 -16.88
CA ALA A 96 -15.95 9.89 -16.47
C ALA A 96 -14.81 9.90 -17.50
N LEU A 97 -15.10 10.31 -18.73
CA LEU A 97 -14.13 10.39 -19.82
C LEU A 97 -13.32 11.71 -19.71
N ASP A 98 -12.11 11.64 -19.17
CA ASP A 98 -11.22 12.78 -18.95
C ASP A 98 -10.54 13.27 -20.25
N SER A 99 -10.64 14.57 -20.54
CA SER A 99 -10.34 15.16 -21.86
C SER A 99 -8.87 15.46 -22.14
N LYS A 100 -7.97 15.54 -21.14
CA LYS A 100 -6.59 16.04 -21.35
C LYS A 100 -5.42 15.07 -21.14
N ALA A 101 -5.49 14.07 -20.25
CA ALA A 101 -4.35 13.15 -20.00
C ALA A 101 -4.59 11.67 -20.39
N SER A 102 -5.85 11.29 -20.61
CA SER A 102 -6.30 9.95 -21.00
C SER A 102 -7.03 9.90 -22.35
N GLY A 103 -7.15 11.04 -23.04
CA GLY A 103 -8.05 11.22 -24.18
C GLY A 103 -7.82 10.26 -25.36
N LYS A 104 -6.57 9.93 -25.74
CA LYS A 104 -6.31 9.05 -26.89
C LYS A 104 -6.62 7.57 -26.62
N MET A 105 -6.28 7.07 -25.43
CA MET A 105 -6.64 5.70 -25.01
C MET A 105 -8.15 5.57 -24.82
N GLY A 106 -8.77 6.56 -24.16
CA GLY A 106 -10.22 6.65 -24.00
C GLY A 106 -10.96 6.69 -25.32
N MET A 107 -10.54 7.55 -26.24
CA MET A 107 -11.14 7.67 -27.57
C MET A 107 -11.04 6.36 -28.36
N ARG A 108 -9.91 5.64 -28.30
CA ARG A 108 -9.76 4.33 -28.96
C ARG A 108 -10.70 3.28 -28.40
N ALA A 109 -10.88 3.25 -27.07
CA ALA A 109 -11.81 2.34 -26.42
C ALA A 109 -13.26 2.65 -26.82
N VAL A 110 -13.66 3.93 -26.79
CA VAL A 110 -15.00 4.36 -27.20
C VAL A 110 -15.28 4.06 -28.68
N ILE A 111 -14.34 4.38 -29.58
CA ILE A 111 -14.49 4.05 -31.01
C ILE A 111 -14.65 2.55 -31.21
N TYR A 112 -13.84 1.75 -30.53
CA TYR A 112 -13.94 0.30 -30.59
C TYR A 112 -15.34 -0.18 -30.14
N TYR A 113 -15.80 0.24 -28.97
CA TYR A 113 -17.11 -0.16 -28.42
C TYR A 113 -18.28 0.24 -29.32
N MET A 114 -18.29 1.48 -29.83
CA MET A 114 -19.34 1.92 -30.73
C MET A 114 -19.34 1.11 -32.03
N THR A 115 -18.16 0.77 -32.54
CA THR A 115 -18.03 -0.01 -33.79
C THR A 115 -18.47 -1.45 -33.60
N THR A 116 -18.04 -2.13 -32.53
CA THR A 116 -18.43 -3.52 -32.26
C THR A 116 -19.91 -3.65 -31.99
N THR A 117 -20.47 -2.73 -31.21
CA THR A 117 -21.89 -2.74 -30.85
C THR A 117 -22.75 -2.53 -32.09
N PHE A 118 -22.38 -1.57 -32.95
CA PHE A 118 -23.07 -1.33 -34.21
C PHE A 118 -22.99 -2.55 -35.15
N ILE A 119 -21.81 -3.18 -35.27
CA ILE A 119 -21.66 -4.42 -36.05
C ILE A 119 -22.54 -5.54 -35.48
N ALA A 120 -22.61 -5.69 -34.14
CA ALA A 120 -23.44 -6.69 -33.48
C ALA A 120 -24.94 -6.49 -33.79
N VAL A 121 -25.41 -5.25 -33.73
CA VAL A 121 -26.79 -4.87 -34.10
C VAL A 121 -27.07 -5.22 -35.56
N PHE A 122 -26.19 -4.85 -36.49
CA PHE A 122 -26.35 -5.16 -37.91
C PHE A 122 -26.41 -6.67 -38.17
N ILE A 123 -25.58 -7.45 -37.48
CA ILE A 123 -25.62 -8.92 -37.56
C ILE A 123 -26.97 -9.44 -37.07
N GLY A 124 -27.48 -8.92 -35.95
CA GLY A 124 -28.81 -9.26 -35.43
C GLY A 124 -29.91 -9.00 -36.45
N ILE A 125 -29.92 -7.79 -37.04
CA ILE A 125 -30.89 -7.38 -38.07
C ILE A 125 -30.79 -8.27 -39.32
N ILE A 126 -29.58 -8.51 -39.83
CA ILE A 126 -29.39 -9.34 -41.03
C ILE A 126 -29.88 -10.77 -40.78
N ILE A 127 -29.51 -11.38 -39.65
CA ILE A 127 -29.85 -12.78 -39.37
C ILE A 127 -31.37 -12.94 -39.17
N VAL A 128 -32.04 -12.02 -38.49
CA VAL A 128 -33.49 -12.09 -38.27
C VAL A 128 -34.31 -11.82 -39.54
N LEU A 129 -33.78 -10.98 -40.44
CA LEU A 129 -34.35 -10.75 -41.76
C LEU A 129 -34.03 -11.87 -42.75
N ILE A 130 -33.05 -12.73 -42.48
CA ILE A 130 -32.83 -13.94 -43.30
C ILE A 130 -33.72 -15.08 -42.81
N ILE A 131 -33.70 -15.35 -41.51
CA ILE A 131 -34.37 -16.52 -40.91
C ILE A 131 -35.88 -16.29 -40.76
N HIS A 132 -36.33 -15.05 -40.55
CA HIS A 132 -37.73 -14.69 -40.31
C HIS A 132 -38.43 -15.55 -39.23
N PRO A 133 -37.91 -15.60 -38.00
CA PRO A 133 -38.43 -16.49 -36.95
C PRO A 133 -39.88 -16.21 -36.55
N GLY A 134 -40.41 -15.01 -36.79
CA GLY A 134 -41.80 -14.65 -36.49
C GLY A 134 -42.82 -15.10 -37.53
N LYS A 135 -42.42 -15.45 -38.77
CA LYS A 135 -43.35 -15.87 -39.83
C LYS A 135 -43.63 -17.38 -39.74
N GLY A 136 -44.65 -17.75 -38.95
CA GLY A 136 -45.20 -19.11 -38.87
C GLY A 136 -46.29 -19.37 -39.92
N SER A 137 -46.51 -20.63 -40.31
CA SER A 137 -47.47 -21.02 -41.35
C SER A 137 -48.91 -20.62 -41.02
N LYS A 138 -49.40 -19.57 -41.70
CA LYS A 138 -50.81 -19.17 -41.93
C LYS A 138 -51.82 -19.65 -40.87
N ALA A 139 -51.95 -18.89 -39.78
CA ALA A 139 -53.22 -18.70 -39.09
C ALA A 139 -53.28 -17.26 -38.57
N GLU A 140 -54.30 -16.52 -39.00
CA GLU A 140 -54.56 -15.14 -38.56
C GLU A 140 -54.83 -15.10 -37.05
N PHE A 141 -53.83 -14.68 -36.27
CA PHE A 141 -54.02 -14.31 -34.87
C PHE A 141 -54.02 -12.78 -34.76
N GLY A 142 -55.17 -12.20 -34.37
CA GLY A 142 -55.29 -10.81 -33.92
C GLY A 142 -55.85 -9.83 -34.95
N LYS A 143 -56.87 -9.05 -34.53
CA LYS A 143 -57.53 -7.99 -35.33
C LYS A 143 -56.50 -7.05 -35.97
N GLN A 144 -56.66 -6.82 -37.28
CA GLN A 144 -55.99 -5.75 -38.02
C GLN A 144 -56.25 -4.39 -37.34
N GLN A 145 -55.31 -3.92 -36.51
CA GLN A 145 -55.12 -2.49 -36.35
C GLN A 145 -54.32 -2.03 -37.57
N LYS A 146 -54.97 -1.27 -38.45
CA LYS A 146 -54.28 -0.51 -39.49
C LYS A 146 -53.36 0.49 -38.80
N ILE A 147 -52.07 0.17 -38.73
CA ILE A 147 -51.04 1.17 -38.48
C ILE A 147 -50.84 1.86 -39.83
N GLU A 148 -51.19 3.15 -39.91
CA GLU A 148 -51.06 3.95 -41.12
C GLU A 148 -49.59 3.99 -41.58
N GLN A 149 -49.38 3.83 -42.89
CA GLN A 149 -48.05 3.83 -43.48
C GLN A 149 -47.49 5.26 -43.51
N VAL A 150 -46.74 5.61 -42.48
CA VAL A 150 -45.98 6.87 -42.43
C VAL A 150 -44.90 6.85 -43.54
N SER A 151 -44.79 7.95 -44.27
CA SER A 151 -43.74 8.17 -45.28
C SER A 151 -42.35 7.97 -44.65
N PRO A 152 -41.39 7.31 -45.34
CA PRO A 152 -40.02 7.14 -44.84
C PRO A 152 -39.31 8.46 -44.51
N ALA A 153 -39.67 9.55 -45.21
CA ALA A 153 -39.13 10.88 -44.96
C ALA A 153 -39.64 11.44 -43.62
N ASP A 154 -40.94 11.31 -43.35
CA ASP A 154 -41.58 11.81 -42.13
C ASP A 154 -41.12 11.01 -40.90
N ALA A 155 -40.97 9.68 -41.04
CA ALA A 155 -40.37 8.84 -40.00
C ALA A 155 -38.91 9.22 -39.67
N PHE A 156 -38.13 9.65 -40.68
CA PHE A 156 -36.76 10.13 -40.48
C PHE A 156 -36.72 11.52 -39.85
N LEU A 157 -37.64 12.41 -40.22
CA LEU A 157 -37.77 13.74 -39.61
C LEU A 157 -38.23 13.64 -38.15
N ASP A 158 -39.17 12.74 -37.84
CA ASP A 158 -39.61 12.45 -36.47
C ASP A 158 -38.50 11.85 -35.62
N LEU A 159 -37.61 11.04 -36.20
CA LEU A 159 -36.43 10.55 -35.51
C LEU A 159 -35.53 11.72 -35.06
N ILE A 160 -35.22 12.66 -35.96
CA ILE A 160 -34.37 13.82 -35.66
C ILE A 160 -35.05 14.75 -34.64
N ARG A 161 -36.36 15.00 -34.79
CA ARG A 161 -37.12 15.83 -33.83
C ARG A 161 -37.13 15.19 -32.44
N ASN A 162 -37.29 13.88 -32.35
CA ASN A 162 -37.28 13.17 -31.08
C ASN A 162 -35.88 13.13 -30.42
N MET A 163 -34.78 13.29 -31.17
CA MET A 163 -33.43 13.48 -30.58
C MET A 163 -33.30 14.79 -29.79
N PHE A 164 -34.08 15.82 -30.14
CA PHE A 164 -34.05 17.14 -29.51
C PHE A 164 -35.44 17.54 -29.02
N PRO A 165 -35.94 16.92 -27.93
CA PRO A 165 -37.27 17.20 -27.42
C PRO A 165 -37.41 18.67 -27.00
N PRO A 166 -38.56 19.32 -27.26
CA PRO A 166 -38.78 20.72 -26.89
C PRO A 166 -38.83 20.93 -25.37
N ASN A 167 -39.13 19.87 -24.60
CA ASN A 167 -39.15 19.88 -23.14
C ASN A 167 -38.69 18.53 -22.57
N LEU A 168 -37.70 18.54 -21.68
CA LEU A 168 -37.14 17.34 -21.05
C LEU A 168 -38.12 16.64 -20.11
N VAL A 169 -38.94 17.39 -19.36
CA VAL A 169 -39.94 16.81 -18.46
C VAL A 169 -41.04 16.15 -19.26
N GLN A 170 -41.44 16.76 -20.38
CA GLN A 170 -42.41 16.16 -21.31
C GLN A 170 -41.84 14.90 -21.98
N ALA A 171 -40.54 14.89 -22.34
CA ALA A 171 -39.88 13.72 -22.90
C ALA A 171 -39.90 12.50 -21.96
N CYS A 172 -40.05 12.69 -20.65
CA CYS A 172 -40.21 11.60 -19.68
C CYS A 172 -41.57 10.89 -19.78
N THR A 173 -42.57 11.47 -20.44
CA THR A 173 -43.95 10.94 -20.45
C THR A 173 -44.58 10.89 -21.85
N GLN A 174 -44.08 11.66 -22.82
CA GLN A 174 -44.63 11.77 -24.17
C GLN A 174 -43.53 11.76 -25.25
N GLN A 175 -43.87 11.25 -26.44
CA GLN A 175 -43.04 11.26 -27.65
C GLN A 175 -43.75 12.04 -28.77
N GLY A 176 -42.98 12.79 -29.57
CA GLY A 176 -43.52 13.56 -30.70
C GLY A 176 -43.69 12.66 -31.93
N VAL A 177 -44.87 12.68 -32.54
CA VAL A 177 -45.20 11.93 -33.76
C VAL A 177 -46.04 12.82 -34.66
N GLU A 178 -45.73 12.88 -35.96
CA GLU A 178 -46.60 13.50 -36.94
C GLU A 178 -47.89 12.68 -37.08
N VAL A 179 -49.03 13.35 -36.85
CA VAL A 179 -50.36 12.78 -37.05
C VAL A 179 -50.91 13.34 -38.35
N GLU A 180 -51.30 12.46 -39.28
CA GLU A 180 -52.05 12.87 -40.46
C GLU A 180 -53.47 13.30 -40.03
N VAL A 181 -53.83 14.56 -40.26
CA VAL A 181 -55.20 15.05 -40.06
C VAL A 181 -55.89 15.09 -41.42
N VAL A 182 -56.87 14.21 -41.63
CA VAL A 182 -57.72 14.23 -42.83
C VAL A 182 -58.90 15.18 -42.62
N GLU A 183 -58.83 16.39 -43.19
CA GLU A 183 -59.75 16.94 -44.20
C GLU A 183 -59.61 18.48 -44.36
N PHE A 184 -59.33 18.96 -45.58
CA PHE A 184 -60.18 19.91 -46.32
C PHE A 184 -59.69 19.96 -47.80
N THR A 185 -60.50 19.41 -48.70
CA THR A 185 -60.41 19.47 -50.18
C THR A 185 -59.16 18.86 -50.86
N ARG A 186 -59.38 17.69 -51.51
CA ARG A 186 -58.58 17.01 -52.56
C ARG A 186 -57.07 17.33 -52.67
N GLU A 187 -56.29 16.30 -52.34
CA GLU A 187 -54.93 15.93 -52.83
C GLU A 187 -53.67 16.29 -52.01
N GLU A 188 -53.73 17.00 -50.88
CA GLU A 188 -52.56 17.09 -49.98
C GLU A 188 -52.89 16.70 -48.53
N VAL A 189 -52.19 15.68 -48.03
CA VAL A 189 -52.16 15.33 -46.61
C VAL A 189 -51.05 16.17 -45.96
N ILE A 190 -51.40 17.03 -45.01
CA ILE A 190 -50.42 17.84 -44.27
C ILE A 190 -50.19 17.16 -42.91
N PRO A 191 -48.98 16.66 -42.63
CA PRO A 191 -48.68 16.10 -41.31
C PRO A 191 -48.65 17.23 -40.27
N VAL A 192 -49.37 17.04 -39.15
CA VAL A 192 -49.37 17.98 -38.02
C VAL A 192 -48.65 17.34 -36.85
N ALA A 193 -47.75 18.09 -36.20
CA ALA A 193 -47.01 17.61 -35.04
C ALA A 193 -47.96 17.29 -33.86
N GLY A 194 -48.06 16.01 -33.51
CA GLY A 194 -48.81 15.49 -32.36
C GLY A 194 -47.89 14.89 -31.28
N HIS A 195 -48.48 14.52 -30.15
CA HIS A 195 -47.77 13.82 -29.06
C HIS A 195 -48.54 12.55 -28.67
N VAL A 196 -47.81 11.45 -28.50
CA VAL A 196 -48.32 10.17 -27.98
C VAL A 196 -47.75 9.89 -26.61
N ASN A 197 -48.54 9.22 -25.75
CA ASN A 197 -48.12 8.83 -24.41
C ASN A 197 -47.06 7.71 -24.50
N GLY A 198 -45.87 7.98 -23.97
CA GLY A 198 -44.70 7.09 -24.06
C GLY A 198 -43.42 7.85 -23.75
N VAL A 199 -42.40 7.20 -23.18
CA VAL A 199 -41.14 7.86 -22.85
C VAL A 199 -40.35 8.11 -24.14
N ASN A 200 -40.00 9.37 -24.43
CA ASN A 200 -39.03 9.69 -25.48
C ASN A 200 -37.60 9.42 -24.99
N ALA A 201 -37.25 8.14 -24.95
CA ALA A 201 -35.95 7.69 -24.49
C ALA A 201 -34.80 8.17 -25.38
N LEU A 202 -35.02 8.30 -26.70
CA LEU A 202 -34.00 8.77 -27.64
C LEU A 202 -33.52 10.20 -27.30
N GLY A 203 -34.47 11.11 -27.04
CA GLY A 203 -34.15 12.47 -26.64
C GLY A 203 -33.42 12.55 -25.30
N LEU A 204 -33.81 11.71 -24.34
CA LEU A 204 -33.16 11.63 -23.02
C LEU A 204 -31.72 11.11 -23.12
N VAL A 205 -31.46 10.11 -23.98
CA VAL A 205 -30.10 9.61 -24.23
C VAL A 205 -29.22 10.71 -24.81
N VAL A 206 -29.67 11.37 -25.88
CA VAL A 206 -28.89 12.42 -26.58
C VAL A 206 -28.58 13.56 -25.62
N PHE A 207 -29.56 13.99 -24.84
CA PHE A 207 -29.37 15.00 -23.79
C PHE A 207 -28.36 14.53 -22.73
N SER A 208 -28.55 13.35 -22.14
CA SER A 208 -27.68 12.83 -21.08
C SER A 208 -26.24 12.64 -21.55
N MET A 209 -26.02 12.22 -22.79
CA MET A 209 -24.68 12.11 -23.37
C MET A 209 -24.01 13.48 -23.53
N GLY A 210 -24.71 14.45 -24.14
CA GLY A 210 -24.18 15.80 -24.30
C GLY A 210 -23.91 16.48 -22.97
N PHE A 211 -24.83 16.35 -22.01
CA PHE A 211 -24.71 16.91 -20.68
C PHE A 211 -23.59 16.26 -19.85
N GLY A 212 -23.44 14.94 -19.92
CA GLY A 212 -22.35 14.22 -19.27
C GLY A 212 -20.96 14.63 -19.80
N LEU A 213 -20.81 14.79 -21.12
CA LEU A 213 -19.56 15.30 -21.72
C LEU A 213 -19.23 16.72 -21.25
N ILE A 214 -20.24 17.60 -21.19
CA ILE A 214 -20.06 18.98 -20.70
C ILE A 214 -19.64 18.96 -19.22
N ILE A 215 -20.31 18.20 -18.35
CA ILE A 215 -19.93 18.04 -16.94
C ILE A 215 -18.48 17.56 -16.81
N GLY A 216 -18.08 16.55 -17.59
CA GLY A 216 -16.71 16.04 -17.61
C GLY A 216 -15.68 17.11 -18.03
N SER A 217 -16.06 18.04 -18.89
CA SER A 217 -15.21 19.14 -19.34
C SER A 217 -15.10 20.31 -18.34
N MET A 218 -16.06 20.46 -17.42
CA MET A 218 -16.16 21.57 -16.46
C MET A 218 -15.25 21.42 -15.22
N LYS A 219 -14.45 20.36 -15.14
CA LYS A 219 -13.47 20.11 -14.05
C LYS A 219 -14.11 20.29 -12.66
N GLU A 220 -13.56 21.16 -11.81
CA GLU A 220 -13.98 21.37 -10.42
C GLU A 220 -15.43 21.85 -10.29
N GLN A 221 -15.93 22.67 -11.23
CA GLN A 221 -17.32 23.14 -11.21
C GLN A 221 -18.30 22.00 -11.57
N GLY A 222 -17.87 21.06 -12.42
CA GLY A 222 -18.67 19.90 -12.82
C GLY A 222 -18.70 18.78 -11.77
N GLN A 223 -17.74 18.78 -10.83
CA GLN A 223 -17.55 17.69 -9.87
C GLN A 223 -18.78 17.45 -8.99
N VAL A 224 -19.45 18.51 -8.50
CA VAL A 224 -20.64 18.40 -7.65
C VAL A 224 -21.80 17.69 -8.39
N LEU A 225 -22.01 18.03 -9.66
CA LEU A 225 -23.05 17.40 -10.48
C LEU A 225 -22.70 15.95 -10.81
N ARG A 226 -21.43 15.68 -11.11
CA ARG A 226 -20.95 14.32 -11.34
C ARG A 226 -21.18 13.43 -10.12
N ASP A 227 -20.78 13.90 -8.94
CA ASP A 227 -20.93 13.15 -7.68
C ASP A 227 -22.41 12.93 -7.31
N PHE A 228 -23.28 13.90 -7.64
CA PHE A 228 -24.73 13.75 -7.49
C PHE A 228 -25.29 12.62 -8.36
N PHE A 229 -25.00 12.64 -9.68
CA PHE A 229 -25.51 11.61 -10.59
C PHE A 229 -24.89 10.24 -10.32
N ASP A 230 -23.65 10.17 -9.84
CA ASP A 230 -22.99 8.92 -9.43
C ASP A 230 -23.67 8.32 -8.19
N SER A 231 -23.93 9.15 -7.18
CA SER A 231 -24.67 8.75 -5.98
C SER A 231 -26.10 8.30 -6.30
N LEU A 232 -26.76 8.99 -7.24
CA LEU A 232 -28.11 8.63 -7.71
C LEU A 232 -28.10 7.27 -8.43
N ASN A 233 -27.13 7.05 -9.32
CA ASN A 233 -26.96 5.80 -10.04
C ASN A 233 -26.75 4.62 -9.06
N ASP A 234 -25.84 4.78 -8.09
CA ASP A 234 -25.58 3.78 -7.05
C ASP A 234 -26.81 3.47 -6.19
N ALA A 235 -27.61 4.49 -5.84
CA ALA A 235 -28.84 4.31 -5.08
C ALA A 235 -29.89 3.51 -5.88
N ILE A 236 -30.05 3.82 -7.17
CA ILE A 236 -30.96 3.09 -8.07
C ILE A 236 -30.51 1.64 -8.23
N MET A 237 -29.21 1.39 -8.38
CA MET A 237 -28.65 0.03 -8.51
C MET A 237 -28.91 -0.84 -7.27
N ARG A 238 -28.94 -0.25 -6.07
CA ARG A 238 -29.37 -0.96 -4.85
C ARG A 238 -30.86 -1.29 -4.88
N LEU A 239 -31.69 -0.39 -5.39
CA LEU A 239 -33.13 -0.63 -5.55
C LEU A 239 -33.40 -1.74 -6.58
N VAL A 240 -32.65 -1.76 -7.69
CA VAL A 240 -32.67 -2.86 -8.66
C VAL A 240 -32.36 -4.19 -7.97
N SER A 241 -31.31 -4.24 -7.14
CA SER A 241 -30.94 -5.47 -6.43
C SER A 241 -32.05 -6.01 -5.51
N ILE A 242 -32.85 -5.13 -4.91
CA ILE A 242 -34.02 -5.52 -4.10
C ILE A 242 -35.11 -6.11 -5.01
N ILE A 243 -35.41 -5.48 -6.14
CA ILE A 243 -36.40 -5.95 -7.11
C ILE A 243 -35.99 -7.29 -7.73
N MET A 244 -34.70 -7.52 -7.96
CA MET A 244 -34.20 -8.80 -8.45
C MET A 244 -34.56 -9.96 -7.51
N TRP A 245 -34.61 -9.77 -6.19
CA TRP A 245 -35.08 -10.82 -5.28
C TRP A 245 -36.57 -11.14 -5.39
N TYR A 246 -37.37 -10.21 -5.91
CA TYR A 246 -38.78 -10.44 -6.27
C TYR A 246 -38.93 -11.13 -7.64
N ALA A 247 -37.93 -11.01 -8.52
CA ALA A 247 -37.98 -11.50 -9.89
C ALA A 247 -38.35 -13.00 -10.04
N PRO A 248 -37.84 -13.94 -9.22
CA PRO A 248 -38.26 -15.34 -9.32
C PRO A 248 -39.78 -15.53 -9.16
N ILE A 249 -40.42 -14.78 -8.25
CA ILE A 249 -41.87 -14.86 -8.05
C ILE A 249 -42.59 -14.25 -9.26
N GLY A 250 -42.19 -13.06 -9.71
CA GLY A 250 -42.82 -12.42 -10.86
C GLY A 250 -42.68 -13.24 -12.14
N ILE A 251 -41.50 -13.82 -12.41
CA ILE A 251 -41.22 -14.66 -13.58
C ILE A 251 -42.09 -15.93 -13.58
N LEU A 252 -42.27 -16.57 -12.44
CA LEU A 252 -43.13 -17.75 -12.31
C LEU A 252 -44.56 -17.45 -12.81
N PHE A 253 -45.17 -16.37 -12.30
CA PHE A 253 -46.54 -15.99 -12.66
C PHE A 253 -46.67 -15.36 -14.06
N LEU A 254 -45.63 -14.66 -14.56
CA LEU A 254 -45.58 -14.18 -15.94
C LEU A 254 -45.61 -15.35 -16.93
N ILE A 255 -44.72 -16.33 -16.73
CA ILE A 255 -44.60 -17.50 -17.62
C ILE A 255 -45.87 -18.33 -17.54
N ALA A 256 -46.36 -18.62 -16.32
CA ALA A 256 -47.58 -19.40 -16.15
C ALA A 256 -48.80 -18.70 -16.77
N GLY A 257 -48.96 -17.39 -16.54
CA GLY A 257 -50.07 -16.61 -17.09
C GLY A 257 -50.06 -16.57 -18.61
N LYS A 258 -48.88 -16.40 -19.23
CA LYS A 258 -48.76 -16.39 -20.68
C LYS A 258 -49.02 -17.76 -21.31
N ILE A 259 -48.53 -18.86 -20.71
CA ILE A 259 -48.83 -20.22 -21.20
C ILE A 259 -50.34 -20.51 -21.17
N VAL A 260 -51.08 -19.98 -20.18
CA VAL A 260 -52.54 -20.11 -20.10
C VAL A 260 -53.25 -19.22 -21.13
N GLU A 261 -52.70 -18.04 -21.44
CA GLU A 261 -53.21 -17.13 -22.47
C GLU A 261 -52.95 -17.62 -23.91
N MET A 262 -51.95 -18.49 -24.12
CA MET A 262 -51.61 -19.04 -25.43
C MET A 262 -52.64 -20.07 -25.91
N ASP A 263 -53.31 -19.78 -27.04
CA ASP A 263 -54.28 -20.68 -27.66
C ASP A 263 -53.63 -21.88 -28.40
N ASP A 264 -52.46 -21.71 -29.03
CA ASP A 264 -51.80 -22.74 -29.86
C ASP A 264 -50.29 -22.93 -29.56
N ILE A 265 -49.95 -23.97 -28.78
CA ILE A 265 -48.57 -24.23 -28.29
C ILE A 265 -47.62 -24.70 -29.40
N THR A 266 -48.13 -25.43 -30.38
CA THR A 266 -47.28 -26.01 -31.44
C THR A 266 -46.72 -24.93 -32.37
N GLN A 267 -47.51 -23.89 -32.67
CA GLN A 267 -47.08 -22.79 -33.55
C GLN A 267 -46.25 -21.75 -32.80
N MET A 268 -46.72 -21.23 -31.67
CA MET A 268 -45.96 -20.22 -30.91
C MET A 268 -44.67 -20.80 -30.28
N GLY A 269 -44.70 -22.05 -29.80
CA GLY A 269 -43.50 -22.74 -29.32
C GLY A 269 -42.46 -22.93 -30.43
N GLY A 270 -42.91 -23.21 -31.65
CA GLY A 270 -42.06 -23.28 -32.84
C GLY A 270 -41.41 -21.94 -33.19
N GLN A 271 -42.20 -20.85 -33.22
CA GLN A 271 -41.70 -19.49 -33.47
C GLN A 271 -40.70 -19.04 -32.40
N LEU A 272 -40.98 -19.30 -31.12
CA LEU A 272 -40.10 -18.96 -30.00
C LEU A 272 -38.80 -19.82 -29.99
N GLY A 273 -38.89 -21.08 -30.39
CA GLY A 273 -37.74 -21.95 -30.59
C GLY A 273 -36.84 -21.45 -31.73
N MET A 274 -37.43 -21.08 -32.86
CA MET A 274 -36.71 -20.49 -34.00
C MET A 274 -36.07 -19.15 -33.64
N TYR A 275 -36.76 -18.30 -32.88
CA TYR A 275 -36.20 -17.08 -32.32
C TYR A 275 -34.96 -17.37 -31.46
N THR A 276 -35.06 -18.31 -30.54
CA THR A 276 -33.96 -18.71 -29.64
C THR A 276 -32.74 -19.17 -30.44
N ILE A 277 -32.93 -20.00 -31.46
CA ILE A 277 -31.87 -20.47 -32.35
C ILE A 277 -31.25 -19.29 -33.12
N THR A 278 -32.07 -18.38 -33.63
CA THR A 278 -31.63 -17.17 -34.36
C THR A 278 -30.71 -16.30 -33.49
N VAL A 279 -31.07 -16.07 -32.22
CA VAL A 279 -30.23 -15.32 -31.25
C VAL A 279 -28.91 -16.03 -31.00
N ILE A 280 -28.93 -17.34 -30.75
CA ILE A 280 -27.71 -18.13 -30.50
C ILE A 280 -26.77 -18.08 -31.70
N ILE A 281 -27.29 -18.20 -32.92
CA ILE A 281 -26.51 -18.10 -34.15
C ILE A 281 -25.88 -16.72 -34.25
N GLY A 282 -26.65 -15.65 -34.03
CA GLY A 282 -26.12 -14.28 -34.06
C GLY A 282 -25.01 -14.03 -33.04
N LEU A 283 -25.23 -14.42 -31.78
CA LEU A 283 -24.22 -14.31 -30.73
C LEU A 283 -22.97 -15.14 -31.05
N THR A 284 -23.14 -16.36 -31.57
CA THR A 284 -22.01 -17.24 -31.93
C THR A 284 -21.18 -16.66 -33.08
N ILE A 285 -21.84 -16.16 -34.13
CA ILE A 285 -21.16 -15.50 -35.25
C ILE A 285 -20.38 -14.29 -34.74
N HIS A 286 -21.01 -13.46 -33.91
CA HIS A 286 -20.34 -12.28 -33.37
C HIS A 286 -19.14 -12.65 -32.48
N ALA A 287 -19.34 -13.56 -31.52
CA ALA A 287 -18.34 -13.96 -30.52
C ALA A 287 -17.16 -14.76 -31.10
N VAL A 288 -17.42 -15.67 -32.06
CA VAL A 288 -16.42 -16.64 -32.55
C VAL A 288 -15.80 -16.22 -33.89
N LEU A 289 -16.52 -15.47 -34.72
CA LEU A 289 -16.01 -15.03 -36.03
C LEU A 289 -15.62 -13.56 -36.00
N ILE A 290 -16.55 -12.66 -35.65
CA ILE A 290 -16.35 -11.22 -35.85
C ILE A 290 -15.35 -10.61 -34.86
N LEU A 291 -15.55 -10.79 -33.54
CA LEU A 291 -14.62 -10.26 -32.54
C LEU A 291 -13.19 -10.83 -32.70
N PRO A 292 -13.00 -12.16 -32.93
CA PRO A 292 -11.68 -12.72 -33.20
C PRO A 292 -11.06 -12.24 -34.51
N MET A 293 -11.87 -12.09 -35.58
CA MET A 293 -11.41 -11.52 -36.85
C MET A 293 -10.93 -10.08 -36.66
N LEU A 294 -11.69 -9.25 -35.94
CA LEU A 294 -11.32 -7.86 -35.65
C LEU A 294 -10.01 -7.78 -34.86
N TYR A 295 -9.86 -8.64 -33.84
CA TYR A 295 -8.60 -8.77 -33.09
C TYR A 295 -7.44 -9.17 -34.01
N PHE A 296 -7.62 -10.16 -34.88
CA PHE A 296 -6.58 -10.62 -35.81
C PHE A 296 -6.20 -9.55 -36.84
N VAL A 297 -7.16 -8.84 -37.42
CA VAL A 297 -6.91 -7.79 -38.42
C VAL A 297 -6.08 -6.65 -37.82
N ILE A 298 -6.40 -6.24 -36.58
CA ILE A 298 -5.72 -5.10 -35.94
C ILE A 298 -4.38 -5.53 -35.32
N THR A 299 -4.37 -6.60 -34.52
CA THR A 299 -3.18 -7.00 -33.74
C THR A 299 -2.23 -7.93 -34.50
N ARG A 300 -2.72 -8.57 -35.58
CA ARG A 300 -2.04 -9.65 -36.34
C ARG A 300 -1.58 -10.82 -35.49
N GLN A 301 -2.23 -11.06 -34.34
CA GLN A 301 -1.95 -12.17 -33.44
C GLN A 301 -3.12 -13.16 -33.42
N ASN A 302 -2.84 -14.41 -33.05
CA ASN A 302 -3.85 -15.46 -32.99
C ASN A 302 -4.87 -15.20 -31.85
N PRO A 303 -6.15 -14.90 -32.16
CA PRO A 303 -7.15 -14.57 -31.16
C PRO A 303 -7.55 -15.76 -30.28
N PHE A 304 -7.45 -17.00 -30.77
CA PHE A 304 -7.90 -18.17 -30.02
C PHE A 304 -6.98 -18.50 -28.84
N ILE A 305 -5.70 -18.14 -28.92
CA ILE A 305 -4.76 -18.25 -27.80
C ILE A 305 -5.16 -17.25 -26.70
N PHE A 306 -5.50 -16.03 -27.11
CA PHE A 306 -5.97 -14.96 -26.22
C PHE A 306 -7.29 -15.36 -25.51
N ILE A 307 -8.25 -15.91 -26.25
CA ILE A 307 -9.51 -16.42 -25.68
C ILE A 307 -9.25 -17.61 -24.75
N GLY A 308 -8.27 -18.46 -25.07
CA GLY A 308 -7.86 -19.57 -24.21
C GLY A 308 -7.41 -19.13 -22.81
N GLY A 309 -6.76 -17.97 -22.68
CA GLY A 309 -6.39 -17.38 -21.39
C GLY A 309 -7.55 -16.76 -20.62
N LEU A 310 -8.70 -16.53 -21.26
CA LEU A 310 -9.92 -15.95 -20.68
C LEU A 310 -10.99 -16.97 -20.30
N LEU A 311 -10.76 -18.26 -20.58
CA LEU A 311 -11.74 -19.31 -20.42
C LEU A 311 -12.40 -19.33 -19.02
N GLN A 312 -11.62 -19.05 -17.97
CA GLN A 312 -12.14 -18.98 -16.60
C GLN A 312 -13.13 -17.82 -16.40
N ALA A 313 -12.86 -16.64 -16.97
CA ALA A 313 -13.76 -15.50 -16.90
C ALA A 313 -15.05 -15.74 -17.69
N LEU A 314 -14.95 -16.33 -18.89
CA LEU A 314 -16.10 -16.66 -19.73
C LEU A 314 -17.02 -17.70 -19.09
N VAL A 315 -16.46 -18.76 -18.49
CA VAL A 315 -17.26 -19.75 -17.74
C VAL A 315 -17.92 -19.12 -16.51
N THR A 316 -17.23 -18.19 -15.84
CA THR A 316 -17.82 -17.45 -14.73
C THR A 316 -18.97 -16.57 -15.20
N ALA A 317 -18.84 -15.90 -16.34
CA ALA A 317 -19.87 -15.03 -16.92
C ALA A 317 -21.11 -15.82 -17.37
N LEU A 318 -20.91 -16.99 -17.96
CA LEU A 318 -21.98 -17.93 -18.27
C LEU A 318 -22.74 -18.38 -17.01
N GLY A 319 -22.03 -18.55 -15.90
CA GLY A 319 -22.60 -18.97 -14.61
C GLY A 319 -23.36 -17.87 -13.88
N THR A 320 -22.81 -16.66 -13.84
CA THR A 320 -23.37 -15.52 -13.09
C THR A 320 -24.41 -14.71 -13.84
N SER A 321 -24.40 -14.75 -15.18
CA SER A 321 -25.20 -13.86 -16.04
C SER A 321 -25.00 -12.37 -15.75
N SER A 322 -23.81 -11.98 -15.26
CA SER A 322 -23.50 -10.57 -14.98
C SER A 322 -22.06 -10.22 -15.35
N SER A 323 -21.91 -9.27 -16.27
CA SER A 323 -20.62 -8.75 -16.70
C SER A 323 -19.90 -8.06 -15.54
N SER A 324 -20.61 -7.25 -14.74
CA SER A 324 -20.04 -6.56 -13.57
C SER A 324 -19.59 -7.53 -12.47
N ALA A 325 -20.33 -8.62 -12.22
CA ALA A 325 -19.94 -9.64 -11.23
C ALA A 325 -18.70 -10.44 -11.65
N THR A 326 -18.42 -10.52 -12.95
CA THR A 326 -17.28 -11.27 -13.49
C THR A 326 -16.01 -10.44 -13.61
N LEU A 327 -16.14 -9.12 -13.56
CA LEU A 327 -15.08 -8.15 -13.76
C LEU A 327 -13.78 -8.47 -12.97
N PRO A 328 -13.82 -8.85 -11.68
CA PRO A 328 -12.60 -9.20 -10.93
C PRO A 328 -11.85 -10.42 -11.48
N VAL A 329 -12.59 -11.41 -12.01
CA VAL A 329 -12.00 -12.62 -12.63
C VAL A 329 -11.44 -12.29 -14.01
N THR A 330 -12.14 -11.43 -14.76
CA THR A 330 -11.70 -10.91 -16.06
C THR A 330 -10.39 -10.12 -15.94
N PHE A 331 -10.29 -9.24 -14.93
CA PHE A 331 -9.04 -8.55 -14.58
C PHE A 331 -7.87 -9.52 -14.40
N LYS A 332 -8.07 -10.54 -13.56
CA LYS A 332 -7.04 -11.52 -13.25
C LYS A 332 -6.60 -12.28 -14.51
N CYS A 333 -7.55 -12.73 -15.33
CA CYS A 333 -7.24 -13.49 -16.55
C CYS A 333 -6.46 -12.65 -17.56
N LEU A 334 -6.83 -11.37 -17.75
CA LEU A 334 -6.14 -10.49 -18.71
C LEU A 334 -4.75 -10.08 -18.24
N GLU A 335 -4.57 -9.77 -16.94
CA GLU A 335 -3.28 -9.35 -16.39
C GLU A 335 -2.30 -10.52 -16.22
N GLU A 336 -2.77 -11.68 -15.75
CA GLU A 336 -1.88 -12.82 -15.44
C GLU A 336 -1.72 -13.79 -16.62
N ASN A 337 -2.81 -14.17 -17.29
CA ASN A 337 -2.75 -15.18 -18.36
C ASN A 337 -2.37 -14.55 -19.70
N ASN A 338 -3.02 -13.44 -20.07
CA ASN A 338 -2.80 -12.76 -21.35
C ASN A 338 -1.74 -11.65 -21.29
N LYS A 339 -1.25 -11.31 -20.09
CA LYS A 339 -0.18 -10.33 -19.84
C LYS A 339 -0.44 -8.93 -20.40
N ILE A 340 -1.69 -8.48 -20.36
CA ILE A 340 -2.08 -7.13 -20.79
C ILE A 340 -1.67 -6.11 -19.73
N ASP A 341 -1.18 -4.95 -20.16
CA ASP A 341 -0.81 -3.84 -19.28
C ASP A 341 -1.96 -3.41 -18.36
N LYS A 342 -1.68 -3.36 -17.06
CA LYS A 342 -2.65 -3.02 -16.00
C LYS A 342 -3.27 -1.64 -16.17
N ARG A 343 -2.57 -0.70 -16.81
CA ARG A 343 -3.08 0.64 -17.09
C ARG A 343 -4.22 0.59 -18.10
N VAL A 344 -4.14 -0.32 -19.08
CA VAL A 344 -5.18 -0.53 -20.08
C VAL A 344 -6.34 -1.30 -19.48
N THR A 345 -6.09 -2.43 -18.80
CA THR A 345 -7.17 -3.25 -18.22
C THR A 345 -8.02 -2.45 -17.22
N ARG A 346 -7.39 -1.67 -16.34
CA ARG A 346 -8.08 -0.87 -15.30
C ARG A 346 -8.88 0.30 -15.84
N PHE A 347 -8.60 0.72 -17.05
CA PHE A 347 -9.34 1.78 -17.71
C PHE A 347 -10.44 1.19 -18.61
N VAL A 348 -10.10 0.23 -19.46
CA VAL A 348 -10.99 -0.30 -20.51
C VAL A 348 -12.09 -1.18 -19.94
N LEU A 349 -11.78 -2.11 -19.02
CA LEU A 349 -12.75 -3.12 -18.56
C LEU A 349 -13.90 -2.57 -17.71
N PRO A 350 -13.70 -1.65 -16.74
CA PRO A 350 -14.82 -1.08 -15.98
C PRO A 350 -15.77 -0.26 -16.85
N VAL A 351 -15.21 0.44 -17.85
CA VAL A 351 -15.99 1.21 -18.84
C VAL A 351 -16.69 0.27 -19.83
N GLY A 352 -16.05 -0.81 -20.25
CA GLY A 352 -16.64 -1.81 -21.15
C GLY A 352 -17.82 -2.54 -20.50
N ALA A 353 -17.69 -2.90 -19.22
CA ALA A 353 -18.73 -3.61 -18.48
C ALA A 353 -20.06 -2.84 -18.35
N THR A 354 -20.08 -1.54 -18.67
CA THR A 354 -21.28 -0.71 -18.72
C THR A 354 -21.61 -0.23 -20.13
N ILE A 355 -20.62 0.17 -20.94
CA ILE A 355 -20.87 0.76 -22.26
C ILE A 355 -20.95 -0.29 -23.37
N ASN A 356 -20.12 -1.33 -23.32
CA ASN A 356 -19.92 -2.26 -24.43
C ASN A 356 -20.73 -3.55 -24.22
N MET A 357 -21.98 -3.51 -24.62
CA MET A 357 -22.91 -4.64 -24.48
C MET A 357 -23.34 -5.21 -25.83
N ASP A 358 -22.36 -5.68 -26.61
CA ASP A 358 -22.56 -6.21 -27.97
C ASP A 358 -23.69 -7.27 -28.06
N GLY A 359 -23.68 -8.22 -27.13
CA GLY A 359 -24.67 -9.29 -27.06
C GLY A 359 -26.07 -8.80 -26.65
N THR A 360 -26.14 -7.74 -25.84
CA THR A 360 -27.41 -7.10 -25.47
C THR A 360 -27.99 -6.34 -26.67
N ALA A 361 -27.17 -5.56 -27.37
CA ALA A 361 -27.58 -4.79 -28.54
C ALA A 361 -28.08 -5.68 -29.70
N LEU A 362 -27.35 -6.78 -29.97
CA LEU A 362 -27.75 -7.78 -30.97
C LEU A 362 -29.11 -8.40 -30.60
N TYR A 363 -29.27 -8.79 -29.35
CA TYR A 363 -30.52 -9.36 -28.84
C TYR A 363 -31.69 -8.38 -28.94
N GLU A 364 -31.48 -7.11 -28.60
CA GLU A 364 -32.49 -6.04 -28.65
C GLU A 364 -33.02 -5.80 -30.06
N ALA A 365 -32.12 -5.63 -31.03
CA ALA A 365 -32.51 -5.44 -32.41
C ALA A 365 -33.26 -6.65 -32.98
N LEU A 366 -32.76 -7.86 -32.67
CA LEU A 366 -33.35 -9.12 -33.13
C LEU A 366 -34.75 -9.34 -32.53
N ALA A 367 -34.91 -9.13 -31.23
CA ALA A 367 -36.18 -9.27 -30.53
C ALA A 367 -37.22 -8.26 -30.98
N ALA A 368 -36.84 -7.00 -31.22
CA ALA A 368 -37.77 -5.98 -31.72
C ALA A 368 -38.32 -6.36 -33.11
N ILE A 369 -37.45 -6.82 -34.02
CA ILE A 369 -37.87 -7.29 -35.34
C ILE A 369 -38.72 -8.57 -35.23
N PHE A 370 -38.36 -9.48 -34.33
CA PHE A 370 -39.16 -10.69 -34.07
C PHE A 370 -40.58 -10.34 -33.59
N ILE A 371 -40.74 -9.42 -32.64
CA ILE A 371 -42.05 -8.97 -32.17
C ILE A 371 -42.84 -8.31 -33.30
N ALA A 372 -42.19 -7.47 -34.11
CA ALA A 372 -42.84 -6.90 -35.30
C ALA A 372 -43.34 -7.99 -36.27
N GLN A 373 -42.54 -9.03 -36.52
CA GLN A 373 -42.92 -10.16 -37.36
C GLN A 373 -44.08 -10.97 -36.78
N VAL A 374 -44.10 -11.21 -35.47
CA VAL A 374 -45.20 -11.92 -34.78
C VAL A 374 -46.50 -11.12 -34.86
N ASN A 375 -46.42 -9.80 -34.77
CA ASN A 375 -47.57 -8.90 -34.89
C ASN A 375 -47.96 -8.56 -36.33
N ASN A 376 -47.32 -9.19 -37.33
CA ASN A 376 -47.51 -8.91 -38.76
C ASN A 376 -47.35 -7.42 -39.12
N VAL A 377 -46.50 -6.70 -38.39
CA VAL A 377 -46.16 -5.30 -38.68
C VAL A 377 -45.03 -5.30 -39.70
N GLU A 378 -45.28 -4.76 -40.88
CA GLU A 378 -44.23 -4.53 -41.88
C GLU A 378 -43.36 -3.36 -41.45
N MET A 379 -42.07 -3.61 -41.23
CA MET A 379 -41.15 -2.57 -40.82
C MET A 379 -40.54 -1.86 -42.02
N ASN A 380 -40.66 -0.53 -42.02
CA ASN A 380 -40.05 0.32 -43.03
C ASN A 380 -38.54 0.54 -42.73
N PHE A 381 -37.80 1.07 -43.70
CA PHE A 381 -36.36 1.32 -43.54
C PHE A 381 -36.05 2.28 -42.38
N GLY A 382 -36.91 3.28 -42.17
CA GLY A 382 -36.78 4.24 -41.06
C GLY A 382 -36.88 3.56 -39.70
N GLN A 383 -37.86 2.69 -39.49
CA GLN A 383 -38.07 1.92 -38.26
C GLN A 383 -36.92 0.96 -37.99
N ILE A 384 -36.38 0.30 -39.03
CA ILE A 384 -35.18 -0.56 -38.88
C ILE A 384 -33.97 0.26 -38.44
N LEU A 385 -33.77 1.45 -39.04
CA LEU A 385 -32.71 2.36 -38.66
C LEU A 385 -32.90 2.89 -37.22
N THR A 386 -34.14 3.24 -36.84
CA THR A 386 -34.50 3.65 -35.48
C THR A 386 -34.17 2.53 -34.49
N ILE A 387 -34.59 1.29 -34.74
CA ILE A 387 -34.24 0.13 -33.90
C ILE A 387 -32.73 -0.04 -33.79
N SER A 388 -31.99 0.13 -34.89
CA SER A 388 -30.54 0.01 -34.88
C SER A 388 -29.88 1.03 -33.95
N ILE A 389 -30.30 2.30 -34.03
CA ILE A 389 -29.76 3.38 -33.21
C ILE A 389 -30.21 3.23 -31.75
N THR A 390 -31.49 2.95 -31.52
CA THR A 390 -32.05 2.85 -30.18
C THR A 390 -31.55 1.61 -29.44
N ALA A 391 -31.35 0.47 -30.11
CA ALA A 391 -30.71 -0.71 -29.51
C ALA A 391 -29.24 -0.44 -29.17
N THR A 392 -28.50 0.26 -30.04
CA THR A 392 -27.11 0.66 -29.73
C THR A 392 -27.07 1.56 -28.49
N ALA A 393 -27.92 2.58 -28.44
CA ALA A 393 -28.03 3.50 -27.31
C ALA A 393 -28.51 2.82 -26.02
N ALA A 394 -29.53 1.97 -26.11
CA ALA A 394 -30.10 1.25 -24.97
C ALA A 394 -29.10 0.25 -24.38
N SER A 395 -28.28 -0.37 -25.22
CA SER A 395 -27.20 -1.25 -24.76
C SER A 395 -26.12 -0.56 -23.94
N ILE A 396 -25.84 0.74 -24.21
CA ILE A 396 -24.91 1.56 -23.40
C ILE A 396 -25.52 1.92 -22.04
N GLY A 397 -26.86 2.07 -21.99
CA GLY A 397 -27.60 2.34 -20.77
C GLY A 397 -27.98 1.09 -19.96
N ALA A 398 -27.75 -0.11 -20.51
CA ALA A 398 -28.02 -1.36 -19.83
C ALA A 398 -26.97 -1.56 -18.72
N ALA A 399 -27.41 -1.90 -17.51
CA ALA A 399 -26.48 -2.22 -16.43
C ALA A 399 -25.93 -3.65 -16.59
N GLY A 400 -24.68 -3.89 -16.18
CA GLY A 400 -23.99 -5.19 -16.31
C GLY A 400 -24.50 -6.28 -15.35
N ILE A 401 -25.80 -6.31 -15.09
CA ILE A 401 -26.53 -7.16 -14.16
C ILE A 401 -27.44 -8.13 -14.92
N PRO A 402 -27.86 -9.25 -14.30
CA PRO A 402 -28.73 -10.21 -14.95
C PRO A 402 -30.04 -9.57 -15.38
N GLN A 403 -30.55 -9.96 -16.55
CA GLN A 403 -31.85 -9.53 -17.09
C GLN A 403 -31.99 -8.02 -17.38
N ALA A 404 -30.91 -7.22 -17.32
CA ALA A 404 -30.96 -5.80 -17.68
C ALA A 404 -31.47 -5.56 -19.11
N GLY A 405 -31.11 -6.45 -20.04
CA GLY A 405 -31.52 -6.37 -21.46
C GLY A 405 -33.03 -6.45 -21.69
N LEU A 406 -33.81 -7.04 -20.76
CA LEU A 406 -35.28 -7.04 -20.86
C LEU A 406 -35.88 -5.69 -20.51
N VAL A 407 -35.24 -4.97 -19.59
CA VAL A 407 -35.67 -3.65 -19.15
C VAL A 407 -35.43 -2.61 -20.23
N THR A 408 -34.28 -2.69 -20.89
CA THR A 408 -33.90 -1.83 -22.01
C THR A 408 -34.63 -2.18 -23.31
N MET A 409 -35.13 -3.42 -23.48
CA MET A 409 -36.02 -3.78 -24.58
C MET A 409 -37.30 -2.92 -24.66
N VAL A 410 -37.85 -2.53 -23.50
CA VAL A 410 -39.03 -1.65 -23.44
C VAL A 410 -38.75 -0.37 -24.20
N ILE A 411 -37.55 0.20 -24.05
CA ILE A 411 -37.11 1.41 -24.72
C ILE A 411 -37.15 1.24 -26.24
N VAL A 412 -36.55 0.15 -26.74
CA VAL A 412 -36.43 -0.13 -28.17
C VAL A 412 -37.83 -0.33 -28.78
N LEU A 413 -38.71 -1.07 -28.12
CA LEU A 413 -40.08 -1.28 -28.61
C LEU A 413 -40.92 -0.01 -28.61
N THR A 414 -40.86 0.80 -27.54
CA THR A 414 -41.58 2.07 -27.47
C THR A 414 -41.10 3.06 -28.54
N SER A 415 -39.81 3.03 -28.88
CA SER A 415 -39.25 3.96 -29.88
C SER A 415 -39.82 3.80 -31.28
N VAL A 416 -40.33 2.61 -31.61
CA VAL A 416 -40.98 2.29 -32.89
C VAL A 416 -42.48 2.03 -32.75
N GLY A 417 -43.05 2.28 -31.56
CA GLY A 417 -44.49 2.12 -31.30
C GLY A 417 -44.98 0.66 -31.24
N LEU A 418 -44.10 -0.30 -30.96
CA LEU A 418 -44.50 -1.70 -30.80
C LEU A 418 -45.06 -1.98 -29.39
N PRO A 419 -46.05 -2.89 -29.24
CA PRO A 419 -46.62 -3.25 -27.95
C PRO A 419 -45.56 -3.86 -27.01
N THR A 420 -45.44 -3.31 -25.79
CA THR A 420 -44.48 -3.79 -24.80
C THR A 420 -44.97 -5.02 -24.04
N ASP A 421 -46.27 -5.32 -24.10
CA ASP A 421 -46.86 -6.53 -23.51
C ASP A 421 -46.29 -7.82 -24.13
N ASP A 422 -45.81 -7.77 -25.37
CA ASP A 422 -45.25 -8.92 -26.10
C ASP A 422 -43.83 -9.28 -25.66
N ILE A 423 -43.16 -8.43 -24.85
CA ILE A 423 -41.89 -8.78 -24.20
C ILE A 423 -42.05 -10.06 -23.38
N THR A 424 -43.23 -10.27 -22.81
CA THR A 424 -43.54 -11.44 -21.98
C THR A 424 -43.36 -12.79 -22.70
N LEU A 425 -43.48 -12.83 -24.04
CA LEU A 425 -43.19 -14.00 -24.85
C LEU A 425 -41.72 -14.40 -24.78
N ILE A 426 -40.83 -13.41 -24.66
CA ILE A 426 -39.38 -13.58 -24.69
C ILE A 426 -38.81 -13.86 -23.30
N ILE A 427 -39.46 -13.34 -22.23
CA ILE A 427 -39.03 -13.54 -20.83
C ILE A 427 -38.84 -15.03 -20.49
N ALA A 428 -39.66 -15.91 -21.07
CA ALA A 428 -39.61 -17.36 -20.82
C ALA A 428 -38.29 -18.02 -21.28
N VAL A 429 -37.64 -17.48 -22.31
CA VAL A 429 -36.37 -18.00 -22.87
C VAL A 429 -35.16 -17.13 -22.51
N ASP A 430 -35.40 -15.89 -22.07
CA ASP A 430 -34.35 -14.91 -21.77
C ASP A 430 -33.38 -15.38 -20.68
N TRP A 431 -33.83 -16.13 -19.67
CA TRP A 431 -32.95 -16.64 -18.60
C TRP A 431 -31.75 -17.46 -19.12
N PHE A 432 -31.90 -18.11 -20.27
CA PHE A 432 -30.85 -18.87 -20.95
C PHE A 432 -30.04 -17.98 -21.88
N LEU A 433 -30.72 -17.17 -22.71
CA LEU A 433 -30.09 -16.27 -23.66
C LEU A 433 -29.21 -15.22 -22.96
N ASP A 434 -29.62 -14.75 -21.79
CA ASP A 434 -28.89 -13.78 -20.95
C ASP A 434 -27.47 -14.25 -20.60
N ARG A 435 -27.28 -15.56 -20.41
CA ARG A 435 -25.97 -16.16 -20.11
C ARG A 435 -25.02 -16.04 -21.30
N LEU A 436 -25.55 -16.28 -22.49
CA LEU A 436 -24.79 -16.19 -23.74
C LEU A 436 -24.49 -14.74 -24.10
N ARG A 437 -25.45 -13.82 -23.88
CA ARG A 437 -25.24 -12.37 -24.02
C ARG A 437 -24.12 -11.89 -23.10
N THR A 438 -24.23 -12.17 -21.81
CA THR A 438 -23.21 -11.80 -20.81
C THR A 438 -21.82 -12.31 -21.21
N THR A 439 -21.73 -13.57 -21.63
CA THR A 439 -20.46 -14.16 -22.06
C THR A 439 -19.87 -13.44 -23.27
N THR A 440 -20.73 -13.03 -24.21
CA THR A 440 -20.33 -12.26 -25.40
C THR A 440 -19.87 -10.85 -25.02
N ASN A 441 -20.57 -10.17 -24.12
CA ASN A 441 -20.20 -8.82 -23.64
C ASN A 441 -18.82 -8.85 -22.96
N VAL A 442 -18.60 -9.80 -22.03
CA VAL A 442 -17.30 -9.95 -21.35
C VAL A 442 -16.17 -10.29 -22.32
N LEU A 443 -16.47 -11.07 -23.36
CA LEU A 443 -15.51 -11.37 -24.43
C LEU A 443 -15.17 -10.12 -25.25
N GLY A 444 -16.17 -9.31 -25.61
CA GLY A 444 -16.02 -8.04 -26.34
C GLY A 444 -15.13 -7.07 -25.59
N ASP A 445 -15.35 -6.89 -24.28
CA ASP A 445 -14.54 -6.03 -23.41
C ASP A 445 -13.09 -6.50 -23.32
N SER A 446 -12.91 -7.82 -23.19
CA SER A 446 -11.60 -8.43 -23.04
C SER A 446 -10.77 -8.32 -24.32
N ILE A 447 -11.39 -8.53 -25.48
CA ILE A 447 -10.77 -8.34 -26.80
C ILE A 447 -10.48 -6.85 -27.03
N GLY A 448 -11.39 -5.97 -26.61
CA GLY A 448 -11.21 -4.51 -26.63
C GLY A 448 -9.98 -4.06 -25.85
N ALA A 449 -9.78 -4.59 -24.65
CA ALA A 449 -8.58 -4.31 -23.86
C ALA A 449 -7.28 -4.72 -24.59
N GLY A 450 -7.27 -5.88 -25.25
CA GLY A 450 -6.11 -6.31 -26.04
C GLY A 450 -5.87 -5.46 -27.29
N ILE A 451 -6.92 -5.00 -27.97
CA ILE A 451 -6.80 -4.11 -29.14
C ILE A 451 -6.33 -2.72 -28.71
N VAL A 452 -6.92 -2.14 -27.66
CA VAL A 452 -6.54 -0.83 -27.14
C VAL A 452 -5.10 -0.84 -26.64
N GLU A 453 -4.65 -1.93 -26.00
CA GLU A 453 -3.25 -2.11 -25.63
C GLU A 453 -2.35 -2.07 -26.88
N PHE A 454 -2.66 -2.87 -27.90
CA PHE A 454 -1.87 -2.94 -29.12
C PHE A 454 -1.76 -1.58 -29.83
N LEU A 455 -2.90 -0.90 -30.01
CA LEU A 455 -2.95 0.43 -30.62
C LEU A 455 -2.25 1.49 -29.78
N SER A 456 -2.21 1.30 -28.46
CA SER A 456 -1.61 2.24 -27.53
C SER A 456 -0.19 1.91 -27.12
N ARG A 457 0.47 0.97 -27.80
CA ARG A 457 1.86 0.59 -27.51
C ARG A 457 2.84 1.76 -27.59
N ASN A 458 2.63 2.71 -28.50
CA ASN A 458 3.51 3.85 -28.66
C ASN A 458 3.32 4.87 -27.54
N GLU A 459 2.08 5.09 -27.08
CA GLU A 459 1.80 5.95 -25.91
C GLU A 459 2.15 5.27 -24.59
N LEU A 460 1.99 3.95 -24.50
CA LEU A 460 2.49 3.16 -23.38
C LEU A 460 4.00 3.25 -23.33
N ARG A 461 4.70 3.17 -24.46
CA ARG A 461 6.15 3.38 -24.56
C ARG A 461 6.58 4.82 -24.32
N SER A 462 5.87 5.82 -24.82
CA SER A 462 6.20 7.23 -24.59
C SER A 462 5.93 7.61 -23.14
N LYS A 463 4.85 7.11 -22.53
CA LYS A 463 4.66 7.14 -21.08
C LYS A 463 5.75 6.31 -20.42
N ASP A 464 6.16 5.14 -20.89
CA ASP A 464 7.31 4.41 -20.33
C ASP A 464 8.68 5.04 -20.64
N VAL A 465 8.74 6.17 -21.37
CA VAL A 465 9.92 7.02 -21.65
C VAL A 465 9.78 8.39 -20.97
N GLU A 466 8.58 8.87 -20.67
CA GLU A 466 8.32 10.04 -19.80
C GLU A 466 8.26 9.61 -18.34
N MET A 467 7.46 8.61 -18.03
CA MET A 467 7.61 7.67 -16.92
C MET A 467 8.88 6.85 -17.08
N GLY A 468 9.58 6.80 -18.21
CA GLY A 468 10.91 6.18 -18.30
C GLY A 468 12.05 7.13 -18.04
N ASN A 469 11.87 8.41 -18.25
CA ASN A 469 12.79 9.46 -17.85
C ASN A 469 12.45 9.90 -16.43
N SER A 470 11.18 9.86 -16.04
CA SER A 470 10.70 10.05 -14.68
C SER A 470 10.80 8.77 -13.84
N VAL A 471 10.93 7.56 -14.44
CA VAL A 471 11.33 6.28 -13.82
C VAL A 471 12.76 5.89 -14.20
N LEU A 472 13.50 6.61 -15.01
CA LEU A 472 14.96 6.64 -14.88
C LEU A 472 15.24 7.57 -13.70
N GLU A 473 14.56 8.72 -13.57
CA GLU A 473 14.54 9.49 -12.33
C GLU A 473 13.86 8.75 -11.15
N GLU A 474 12.84 7.88 -11.32
CA GLU A 474 12.17 7.10 -10.24
C GLU A 474 12.71 5.67 -10.01
N LYS A 475 13.25 4.94 -11.01
CA LYS A 475 13.95 3.63 -10.82
C LYS A 475 15.43 3.84 -10.51
N GLU A 476 16.09 4.89 -11.01
CA GLU A 476 17.36 5.28 -10.38
C GLU A 476 17.09 5.81 -8.96
N ARG A 477 15.91 6.35 -8.63
CA ARG A 477 15.48 6.61 -7.23
C ARG A 477 14.90 5.42 -6.45
N LYS A 478 14.66 4.25 -7.05
CA LYS A 478 14.21 3.04 -6.32
C LYS A 478 15.29 1.95 -6.34
N LYS A 479 16.36 2.22 -5.59
CA LYS A 479 16.82 1.48 -4.39
C LYS A 479 18.19 2.05 -3.94
N PRO A 480 18.24 3.07 -3.06
CA PRO A 480 19.50 3.59 -2.49
C PRO A 480 19.96 2.90 -1.20
N TYR A 481 19.35 1.80 -0.77
CA TYR A 481 19.74 1.18 0.50
C TYR A 481 19.62 -0.34 0.43
N LYS A 482 20.79 -0.98 0.53
CA LYS A 482 20.95 -2.36 0.97
C LYS A 482 21.54 -2.23 2.37
N LEU A 483 20.90 -2.81 3.38
CA LEU A 483 21.55 -2.96 4.68
C LEU A 483 22.84 -3.74 4.42
N ILE A 484 23.99 -3.29 4.92
CA ILE A 484 25.09 -4.22 5.16
C ILE A 484 24.71 -4.98 6.44
N SER A 485 23.66 -5.80 6.36
CA SER A 485 23.63 -7.06 7.08
C SER A 485 24.24 -8.08 6.13
N GLN A 486 25.37 -8.66 6.53
CA GLN A 486 26.05 -9.70 5.78
C GLN A 486 25.22 -11.00 5.78
N ASP A 487 24.06 -11.01 5.13
CA ASP A 487 23.27 -12.21 4.85
C ASP A 487 22.51 -12.02 3.52
N SER A 488 23.23 -12.15 2.40
CA SER A 488 22.78 -12.49 1.02
C SER A 488 23.58 -11.74 -0.07
N ASP A 489 24.84 -12.14 -0.24
CA ASP A 489 25.55 -12.02 -1.52
C ASP A 489 26.24 -13.36 -1.80
N PHE A 490 25.41 -14.37 -2.08
CA PHE A 490 25.80 -15.54 -2.86
C PHE A 490 25.01 -15.46 -4.15
N ASP A 491 25.49 -14.70 -5.15
CA ASP A 491 25.36 -15.12 -6.57
C ASP A 491 25.94 -14.17 -7.63
N ASN A 492 26.60 -13.04 -7.33
CA ASN A 492 26.97 -12.12 -8.42
C ASN A 492 28.37 -11.49 -8.44
N ASP A 493 29.36 -12.03 -7.72
CA ASP A 493 30.74 -11.54 -7.86
C ASP A 493 31.71 -12.66 -8.29
N LYS A 494 32.03 -12.69 -9.60
CA LYS A 494 32.87 -13.70 -10.26
C LYS A 494 34.36 -13.65 -9.89
N ARG A 495 34.75 -12.92 -8.84
CA ARG A 495 36.15 -12.80 -8.37
C ARG A 495 36.45 -13.38 -6.98
N LEU A 496 35.46 -13.92 -6.25
CA LEU A 496 35.60 -14.35 -4.85
C LEU A 496 35.37 -15.85 -4.62
N HIS A 497 35.92 -16.72 -5.48
CA HIS A 497 35.57 -18.15 -5.47
C HIS A 497 36.56 -19.11 -4.80
N SER A 498 37.72 -18.66 -4.31
CA SER A 498 38.78 -19.58 -3.83
C SER A 498 39.52 -19.06 -2.60
N LEU A 499 39.84 -19.96 -1.66
CA LEU A 499 40.73 -19.74 -0.51
C LEU A 499 42.22 -19.93 -0.87
N GLY A 500 42.51 -20.18 -2.15
CA GLY A 500 43.84 -20.47 -2.69
C GLY A 500 44.27 -21.92 -2.42
N ARG A 501 45.54 -22.21 -2.69
CA ARG A 501 46.14 -23.49 -2.31
C ARG A 501 46.49 -23.48 -0.82
N ALA A 502 45.78 -24.29 -0.04
CA ALA A 502 45.78 -24.17 1.42
C ALA A 502 46.20 -25.44 2.15
N LEU A 503 46.86 -25.26 3.31
CA LEU A 503 46.96 -26.26 4.37
C LEU A 503 45.91 -25.92 5.44
N CYS A 504 44.88 -26.75 5.58
CA CYS A 504 43.80 -26.52 6.53
C CYS A 504 43.78 -27.59 7.63
N ILE A 505 43.95 -27.17 8.89
CA ILE A 505 43.95 -28.03 10.06
C ILE A 505 42.64 -27.82 10.81
N ILE A 506 41.81 -28.85 10.92
CA ILE A 506 40.48 -28.76 11.53
C ILE A 506 40.39 -29.72 12.71
N THR A 507 40.27 -29.17 13.92
CA THR A 507 40.11 -29.97 15.14
C THR A 507 38.65 -30.30 15.43
N GLY A 508 38.37 -31.51 15.91
CA GLY A 508 36.99 -31.98 16.12
C GLY A 508 36.22 -32.21 14.82
N ALA A 509 36.92 -32.62 13.75
CA ALA A 509 36.35 -32.75 12.40
C ALA A 509 35.39 -33.93 12.22
N SER A 510 35.33 -34.88 13.16
CA SER A 510 34.59 -36.14 12.97
C SER A 510 33.07 -35.98 12.89
N ARG A 511 32.48 -34.90 13.43
CA ARG A 511 31.02 -34.69 13.51
C ARG A 511 30.64 -33.23 13.78
N GLY A 512 29.37 -32.89 13.53
CA GLY A 512 28.79 -31.58 13.83
C GLY A 512 29.44 -30.44 13.05
N PHE A 513 29.60 -29.28 13.70
CA PHE A 513 30.16 -28.08 13.07
C PHE A 513 31.55 -28.31 12.44
N GLY A 514 32.44 -29.06 13.09
CA GLY A 514 33.76 -29.38 12.54
C GLY A 514 33.72 -30.19 11.24
N ARG A 515 32.76 -31.12 11.12
CA ARG A 515 32.52 -31.88 9.89
C ARG A 515 31.99 -30.97 8.78
N ALA A 516 31.03 -30.11 9.10
CA ALA A 516 30.47 -29.15 8.14
C ALA A 516 31.55 -28.20 7.59
N VAL A 517 32.45 -27.73 8.46
CA VAL A 517 33.62 -26.92 8.07
C VAL A 517 34.55 -27.70 7.14
N ALA A 518 34.86 -28.97 7.45
CA ALA A 518 35.72 -29.79 6.60
C ALA A 518 35.16 -30.00 5.18
N VAL A 519 33.86 -30.29 5.07
CA VAL A 519 33.17 -30.44 3.78
C VAL A 519 33.21 -29.13 3.01
N ARG A 520 32.80 -28.02 3.62
CA ARG A 520 32.67 -26.75 2.90
C ARG A 520 34.02 -26.12 2.52
N ILE A 521 35.05 -26.26 3.36
CA ILE A 521 36.40 -25.81 3.01
C ILE A 521 36.95 -26.62 1.83
N SER A 522 36.69 -27.93 1.76
CA SER A 522 37.18 -28.76 0.65
C SER A 522 36.70 -28.28 -0.73
N GLU A 523 35.52 -27.67 -0.79
CA GLU A 523 34.93 -27.13 -2.03
C GLU A 523 35.48 -25.75 -2.42
N LEU A 524 36.19 -25.07 -1.50
CA LEU A 524 36.65 -23.69 -1.67
C LEU A 524 38.18 -23.57 -1.82
N VAL A 525 38.93 -24.66 -1.68
CA VAL A 525 40.39 -24.67 -1.83
C VAL A 525 40.82 -25.19 -3.20
N GLU A 526 42.01 -24.81 -3.64
CA GLU A 526 42.53 -25.19 -4.96
C GLU A 526 43.12 -26.61 -4.99
N PRO A 527 43.28 -27.23 -6.18
CA PRO A 527 44.01 -28.49 -6.35
C PRO A 527 45.38 -28.48 -5.65
N GLN A 528 45.77 -29.62 -5.09
CA GLN A 528 46.99 -29.81 -4.27
C GLN A 528 46.94 -29.24 -2.85
N SER A 529 45.80 -28.69 -2.41
CA SER A 529 45.57 -28.34 -0.99
C SER A 529 45.53 -29.58 -0.09
N VAL A 530 45.86 -29.40 1.18
CA VAL A 530 45.89 -30.47 2.19
C VAL A 530 44.95 -30.14 3.34
N LEU A 531 44.03 -31.05 3.65
CA LEU A 531 43.14 -30.98 4.81
C LEU A 531 43.59 -31.98 5.87
N VAL A 532 44.04 -31.49 7.01
CA VAL A 532 44.39 -32.30 8.19
C VAL A 532 43.20 -32.33 9.15
N LEU A 533 42.54 -33.48 9.22
CA LEU A 533 41.33 -33.69 10.02
C LEU A 533 41.68 -34.40 11.33
N VAL A 534 41.42 -33.74 12.46
CA VAL A 534 41.82 -34.22 13.79
C VAL A 534 40.59 -34.56 14.64
N ALA A 535 40.54 -35.78 15.17
CA ALA A 535 39.54 -36.23 16.14
C ALA A 535 39.97 -37.54 16.83
N ARG A 536 39.27 -37.92 17.92
CA ARG A 536 39.52 -39.19 18.64
C ARG A 536 38.91 -40.42 17.95
N SER A 537 37.86 -40.24 17.16
CA SER A 537 37.12 -41.35 16.53
C SER A 537 37.74 -41.70 15.19
N ALA A 538 38.50 -42.80 15.14
CA ALA A 538 39.12 -43.29 13.91
C ALA A 538 38.10 -43.67 12.83
N GLY A 539 36.97 -44.27 13.22
CA GLY A 539 35.92 -44.71 12.30
C GLY A 539 35.22 -43.54 11.59
N ASP A 540 34.82 -42.53 12.36
CA ASP A 540 34.13 -41.34 11.82
C ASP A 540 35.04 -40.52 10.90
N LEU A 541 36.32 -40.38 11.28
CA LEU A 541 37.32 -39.70 10.44
C LEU A 541 37.55 -40.42 9.12
N ARG A 542 37.71 -41.77 9.14
CA ARG A 542 37.89 -42.54 7.90
C ARG A 542 36.65 -42.47 7.00
N THR A 543 35.46 -42.39 7.59
CA THR A 543 34.20 -42.22 6.84
C THR A 543 34.19 -40.85 6.14
N LEU A 544 34.52 -39.78 6.86
CA LEU A 544 34.63 -38.44 6.29
C LEU A 544 35.74 -38.36 5.24
N GLN A 545 36.88 -39.05 5.46
CA GLN A 545 37.97 -39.13 4.49
C GLN A 545 37.51 -39.78 3.17
N ALA A 546 36.78 -40.88 3.25
CA ALA A 546 36.24 -41.57 2.07
C ALA A 546 35.21 -40.70 1.33
N GLU A 547 34.34 -40.01 2.07
CA GLU A 547 33.35 -39.07 1.51
C GLU A 547 34.04 -37.94 0.75
N LEU A 548 35.02 -37.27 1.37
CA LEU A 548 35.76 -36.18 0.74
C LEU A 548 36.60 -36.66 -0.44
N ALA A 549 37.19 -37.87 -0.37
CA ALA A 549 37.93 -38.46 -1.48
C ALA A 549 37.03 -38.76 -2.69
N SER A 550 35.75 -39.12 -2.46
CA SER A 550 34.74 -39.33 -3.50
C SER A 550 34.05 -38.06 -3.99
N SER A 551 34.33 -36.91 -3.36
CA SER A 551 33.73 -35.62 -3.72
C SER A 551 34.45 -34.98 -4.91
N LYS A 552 33.83 -33.95 -5.52
CA LYS A 552 34.47 -33.14 -6.58
C LYS A 552 35.82 -32.55 -6.18
N ALA A 553 36.02 -32.27 -4.88
CA ALA A 553 37.28 -31.76 -4.35
C ALA A 553 38.38 -32.85 -4.33
N GLY A 554 38.00 -34.09 -4.00
CA GLY A 554 38.89 -35.26 -4.07
C GLY A 554 39.31 -35.58 -5.50
N GLU A 555 38.36 -35.55 -6.45
CA GLU A 555 38.64 -35.69 -7.88
C GLU A 555 39.53 -34.55 -8.43
N ALA A 556 39.40 -33.35 -7.87
CA ALA A 556 40.21 -32.18 -8.20
C ALA A 556 41.62 -32.19 -7.56
N GLY A 557 41.97 -33.20 -6.75
CA GLY A 557 43.32 -33.38 -6.21
C GLY A 557 43.59 -32.74 -4.84
N VAL A 558 42.55 -32.53 -4.02
CA VAL A 558 42.70 -32.17 -2.59
C VAL A 558 43.08 -33.42 -1.77
N VAL A 559 44.13 -33.31 -0.96
CA VAL A 559 44.61 -34.42 -0.11
C VAL A 559 44.01 -34.31 1.28
N VAL A 560 43.39 -35.38 1.77
CA VAL A 560 42.81 -35.44 3.12
C VAL A 560 43.61 -36.39 4.00
N GLU A 561 44.21 -35.85 5.06
CA GLU A 561 44.98 -36.61 6.06
C GLU A 561 44.21 -36.66 7.38
N CYS A 562 44.00 -37.86 7.91
CA CYS A 562 43.29 -38.05 9.17
C CYS A 562 44.26 -38.36 10.31
N VAL A 563 44.23 -37.53 11.35
CA VAL A 563 45.05 -37.69 12.55
C VAL A 563 44.15 -38.09 13.71
N VAL A 564 44.28 -39.35 14.12
CA VAL A 564 43.57 -39.88 15.29
C VAL A 564 44.36 -39.52 16.53
N ALA A 565 43.96 -38.45 17.21
CA ALA A 565 44.67 -37.90 18.37
C ALA A 565 43.70 -37.45 19.47
N ASP A 566 44.11 -37.66 20.72
CA ASP A 566 43.46 -37.04 21.88
C ASP A 566 44.21 -35.75 22.26
N LEU A 567 43.61 -34.61 21.93
CA LEU A 567 44.20 -33.30 22.22
C LEU A 567 44.24 -32.98 23.73
N GLY A 568 43.61 -33.79 24.59
CA GLY A 568 43.68 -33.59 26.04
C GLY A 568 45.05 -33.94 26.66
N VAL A 569 45.91 -34.63 25.90
CA VAL A 569 47.25 -35.07 26.32
C VAL A 569 48.34 -34.56 25.37
N LYS A 570 49.57 -34.47 25.88
CA LYS A 570 50.71 -33.89 25.16
C LYS A 570 51.04 -34.65 23.87
N GLU A 571 51.04 -35.97 23.92
CA GLU A 571 51.36 -36.85 22.79
C GLU A 571 50.38 -36.64 21.63
N GLY A 572 49.11 -36.34 21.94
CA GLY A 572 48.10 -36.06 20.93
C GLY A 572 48.36 -34.75 20.20
N VAL A 573 48.70 -33.67 20.92
CA VAL A 573 49.06 -32.38 20.30
C VAL A 573 50.32 -32.53 19.44
N GLU A 574 51.36 -33.21 19.94
CA GLU A 574 52.60 -33.45 19.21
C GLU A 574 52.37 -34.29 17.94
N SER A 575 51.47 -35.27 17.98
CA SER A 575 51.14 -36.08 16.81
C SER A 575 50.49 -35.26 15.68
N VAL A 576 49.68 -34.26 16.03
CA VAL A 576 49.06 -33.35 15.06
C VAL A 576 50.10 -32.43 14.45
N VAL A 577 50.95 -31.80 15.28
CA VAL A 577 52.04 -30.93 14.78
C VAL A 577 52.95 -31.72 13.84
N LYS A 578 53.30 -32.97 14.20
CA LYS A 578 54.11 -33.86 13.35
C LYS A 578 53.44 -34.19 12.02
N ALA A 579 52.13 -34.48 12.02
CA ALA A 579 51.37 -34.75 10.80
C ALA A 579 51.26 -33.50 9.90
N CYS A 580 51.21 -32.31 10.49
CA CYS A 580 51.24 -31.04 9.76
C CYS A 580 52.62 -30.70 9.17
N THR A 581 53.66 -31.50 9.44
CA THR A 581 55.05 -31.29 8.98
C THR A 581 55.54 -32.40 8.01
N PRO A 582 54.88 -32.70 6.86
CA PRO A 582 55.36 -33.71 5.90
C PRO A 582 56.61 -33.25 5.11
N PRO A 583 57.31 -34.14 4.38
CA PRO A 583 58.54 -33.84 3.61
C PRO A 583 58.31 -33.02 2.32
N ARG A 584 57.15 -32.38 2.15
CA ARG A 584 56.85 -31.48 1.03
C ARG A 584 57.24 -30.06 1.43
N SER A 585 57.92 -29.34 0.55
CA SER A 585 58.44 -28.02 0.84
C SER A 585 57.35 -27.06 1.31
N SER A 586 57.64 -26.24 2.33
CA SER A 586 56.82 -25.09 2.74
C SER A 586 56.64 -24.01 1.64
N GLU A 587 57.12 -24.29 0.43
CA GLU A 587 56.96 -23.48 -0.79
C GLU A 587 55.68 -23.81 -1.57
N ASP A 588 54.94 -24.85 -1.17
CA ASP A 588 53.82 -25.37 -1.95
C ASP A 588 52.44 -24.81 -1.56
N PHE A 589 52.31 -23.96 -0.53
CA PHE A 589 51.02 -23.43 -0.05
C PHE A 589 51.01 -21.89 0.05
N ASP A 590 49.88 -21.29 -0.33
CA ASP A 590 49.65 -19.84 -0.25
C ASP A 590 48.89 -19.45 1.03
N HIS A 591 48.22 -20.41 1.69
CA HIS A 591 47.37 -20.14 2.85
C HIS A 591 47.42 -21.25 3.91
N LEU A 592 47.75 -20.89 5.15
CA LEU A 592 47.61 -21.74 6.33
C LEU A 592 46.34 -21.37 7.09
N ILE A 593 45.43 -22.33 7.31
CA ILE A 593 44.17 -22.13 8.04
C ILE A 593 44.10 -23.12 9.20
N LEU A 594 44.14 -22.62 10.44
CA LEU A 594 43.99 -23.43 11.66
C LEU A 594 42.63 -23.18 12.31
N VAL A 595 41.74 -24.18 12.28
CA VAL A 595 40.40 -24.12 12.88
C VAL A 595 40.38 -24.88 14.20
N HIS A 596 40.33 -24.14 15.30
CA HIS A 596 40.11 -24.68 16.63
C HIS A 596 38.62 -24.87 16.89
N ASN A 597 38.11 -26.06 16.62
CA ASN A 597 36.72 -26.42 16.91
C ASN A 597 36.59 -27.47 18.03
N ALA A 598 37.62 -28.28 18.28
CA ALA A 598 37.61 -29.23 19.39
C ALA A 598 37.36 -28.52 20.74
N GLY A 599 36.45 -29.09 21.52
CA GLY A 599 36.07 -28.62 22.84
C GLY A 599 35.01 -29.50 23.49
N SER A 600 34.84 -29.36 24.79
CA SER A 600 33.84 -30.06 25.61
C SER A 600 33.03 -29.06 26.44
N LEU A 601 31.80 -29.38 26.83
CA LEU A 601 31.03 -28.54 27.78
C LEU A 601 31.59 -28.63 29.22
N GLY A 602 32.24 -29.76 29.55
CA GLY A 602 32.68 -30.06 30.91
C GLY A 602 31.51 -30.43 31.83
N THR A 603 31.78 -30.55 33.12
CA THR A 603 30.74 -30.83 34.13
C THR A 603 29.95 -29.55 34.43
N SER A 604 28.63 -29.57 34.20
CA SER A 604 27.76 -28.48 34.63
C SER A 604 27.55 -28.57 36.15
N ARG A 605 27.99 -27.54 36.88
CA ARG A 605 27.93 -27.45 38.34
C ARG A 605 27.86 -25.99 38.77
N TYR A 606 27.23 -25.72 39.90
CA TYR A 606 27.24 -24.38 40.50
C TYR A 606 28.61 -24.07 41.07
N ALA A 607 28.98 -22.78 41.11
CA ALA A 607 30.31 -22.33 41.54
C ALA A 607 30.77 -22.93 42.89
N ARG A 608 29.86 -23.08 43.85
CA ARG A 608 30.14 -23.61 45.20
C ARG A 608 30.45 -25.12 45.24
N THR A 609 30.26 -25.84 44.13
CA THR A 609 30.31 -27.31 44.08
C THR A 609 31.53 -27.86 43.33
N PHE A 610 32.44 -26.98 42.90
CA PHE A 610 33.73 -27.38 42.32
C PHE A 610 34.76 -27.61 43.44
N THR A 611 34.95 -28.86 43.83
CA THR A 611 35.92 -29.28 44.86
C THR A 611 37.01 -30.22 44.35
N ASP A 612 36.85 -30.76 43.14
CA ASP A 612 37.80 -31.68 42.51
C ASP A 612 38.66 -30.94 41.48
N MET A 613 39.94 -30.75 41.78
CA MET A 613 40.89 -30.09 40.88
C MET A 613 41.20 -30.93 39.63
N SER A 614 41.08 -32.26 39.69
CA SER A 614 41.43 -33.14 38.57
C SER A 614 40.44 -32.97 37.40
N ASP A 615 39.15 -32.80 37.69
CA ASP A 615 38.09 -32.51 36.70
C ASP A 615 38.32 -31.15 36.02
N VAL A 616 38.61 -30.11 36.82
CA VAL A 616 38.91 -28.76 36.32
C VAL A 616 40.16 -28.76 35.43
N ASN A 617 41.25 -29.39 35.88
CA ASN A 617 42.50 -29.46 35.13
C ASN A 617 42.34 -30.24 33.82
N SER A 618 41.59 -31.34 33.83
CA SER A 618 41.33 -32.14 32.62
C SER A 618 40.56 -31.32 31.58
N TYR A 619 39.55 -30.56 32.03
CA TYR A 619 38.79 -29.66 31.15
C TYR A 619 39.66 -28.54 30.57
N LEU A 620 40.46 -27.86 31.41
CA LEU A 620 41.34 -26.77 30.98
C LEU A 620 42.44 -27.27 30.06
N SER A 621 43.01 -28.46 30.32
CA SER A 621 44.00 -29.10 29.45
C SER A 621 43.45 -29.23 28.03
N PHE A 622 42.24 -29.78 27.89
CA PHE A 622 41.62 -29.98 26.59
C PHE A 622 41.15 -28.67 25.91
N ASN A 623 40.48 -27.77 26.64
CA ASN A 623 39.81 -26.60 26.04
C ASN A 623 40.70 -25.35 25.95
N VAL A 624 41.78 -25.26 26.73
CA VAL A 624 42.63 -24.05 26.84
C VAL A 624 44.10 -24.37 26.56
N SER A 625 44.70 -25.34 27.26
CA SER A 625 46.13 -25.65 27.07
C SER A 625 46.41 -26.27 25.70
N SER A 626 45.57 -27.21 25.24
CA SER A 626 45.79 -27.88 23.94
C SER A 626 45.71 -26.94 22.74
N PRO A 627 44.71 -26.02 22.62
CA PRO A 627 44.68 -25.08 21.50
C PRO A 627 45.84 -24.09 21.54
N MET A 628 46.32 -23.72 22.74
CA MET A 628 47.50 -22.87 22.92
C MET A 628 48.76 -23.54 22.36
N CYS A 629 49.08 -24.74 22.84
CA CYS A 629 50.26 -25.49 22.41
C CYS A 629 50.20 -25.87 20.93
N LEU A 630 49.01 -26.26 20.43
CA LEU A 630 48.82 -26.58 19.03
C LEU A 630 49.03 -25.36 18.13
N THR A 631 48.51 -24.19 18.52
CA THR A 631 48.72 -22.94 17.76
C THR A 631 50.20 -22.58 17.73
N ALA A 632 50.87 -22.63 18.88
CA ALA A 632 52.30 -22.35 18.96
C ALA A 632 53.13 -23.29 18.07
N GLY A 633 52.92 -24.61 18.19
CA GLY A 633 53.67 -25.60 17.41
C GLY A 633 53.42 -25.52 15.89
N VAL A 634 52.19 -25.23 15.47
CA VAL A 634 51.87 -25.03 14.04
C VAL A 634 52.48 -23.74 13.51
N LEU A 635 52.40 -22.63 14.25
CA LEU A 635 52.99 -21.36 13.81
C LEU A 635 54.53 -21.39 13.82
N GLU A 636 55.14 -22.16 14.72
CA GLU A 636 56.59 -22.41 14.73
C GLU A 636 57.03 -23.21 13.49
N ALA A 637 56.24 -24.21 13.08
CA ALA A 637 56.49 -24.99 11.87
C ALA A 637 56.30 -24.18 10.57
N PHE A 638 55.48 -23.11 10.61
CA PHE A 638 55.17 -22.25 9.46
C PHE A 638 55.45 -20.77 9.78
N PRO A 639 56.75 -20.37 9.84
CA PRO A 639 57.13 -19.00 10.15
C PRO A 639 56.69 -18.03 9.05
N ARG A 640 56.71 -16.73 9.36
CA ARG A 640 56.31 -15.66 8.45
C ARG A 640 57.10 -15.73 7.13
N ARG A 641 56.38 -15.78 6.01
CA ARG A 641 56.92 -15.77 4.64
C ARG A 641 56.12 -14.82 3.76
N VAL A 642 56.80 -14.14 2.84
CA VAL A 642 56.15 -13.30 1.82
C VAL A 642 55.28 -14.18 0.91
N GLY A 643 53.98 -13.88 0.85
CA GLY A 643 53.00 -14.62 0.05
C GLY A 643 52.21 -15.69 0.81
N LEU A 644 52.64 -16.09 2.02
CA LEU A 644 51.90 -17.06 2.85
C LEU A 644 50.94 -16.34 3.81
N ARG A 645 49.62 -16.47 3.56
CA ARG A 645 48.59 -15.99 4.48
C ARG A 645 48.42 -16.97 5.64
N ARG A 646 48.31 -16.48 6.86
CA ARG A 646 48.13 -17.30 8.08
C ARG A 646 46.84 -16.87 8.79
N THR A 647 45.91 -17.81 8.94
CA THR A 647 44.59 -17.56 9.53
C THR A 647 44.32 -18.55 10.66
N VAL A 648 43.92 -18.04 11.83
CA VAL A 648 43.56 -18.83 13.00
C VAL A 648 42.10 -18.55 13.35
N VAL A 649 41.26 -19.58 13.31
CA VAL A 649 39.84 -19.51 13.64
C VAL A 649 39.60 -20.20 14.97
N ASN A 650 39.19 -19.43 15.96
CA ASN A 650 38.74 -19.91 17.25
C ASN A 650 37.21 -20.05 17.26
N VAL A 651 36.69 -21.27 17.35
CA VAL A 651 35.25 -21.49 17.55
C VAL A 651 34.87 -21.16 18.99
N SER A 652 34.29 -19.97 19.18
CA SER A 652 33.92 -19.35 20.45
C SER A 652 32.43 -19.55 20.77
N SER A 653 31.89 -18.79 21.74
CA SER A 653 30.49 -18.84 22.16
C SER A 653 30.12 -17.55 22.92
N LEU A 654 28.83 -17.25 23.04
CA LEU A 654 28.33 -16.20 23.92
C LEU A 654 28.80 -16.40 25.38
N CYS A 655 29.04 -17.65 25.81
CA CYS A 655 29.59 -17.98 27.12
C CYS A 655 31.02 -17.44 27.36
N ALA A 656 31.73 -16.96 26.33
CA ALA A 656 33.00 -16.25 26.52
C ALA A 656 32.81 -14.79 26.96
N LEU A 657 31.62 -14.21 26.74
CA LEU A 657 31.32 -12.81 27.01
C LEU A 657 30.26 -12.63 28.11
N GLN A 658 29.38 -13.62 28.31
CA GLN A 658 28.27 -13.54 29.26
C GLN A 658 28.23 -14.75 30.21
N PRO A 659 27.86 -14.54 31.48
CA PRO A 659 27.77 -15.60 32.48
C PRO A 659 26.47 -16.42 32.35
N PHE A 660 26.59 -17.74 32.52
CA PHE A 660 25.45 -18.66 32.57
C PHE A 660 25.47 -19.47 33.88
N PRO A 661 24.35 -19.51 34.65
CA PRO A 661 24.28 -20.32 35.87
C PRO A 661 24.60 -21.79 35.61
N SER A 662 25.33 -22.42 36.55
CA SER A 662 25.80 -23.81 36.48
C SER A 662 26.83 -24.15 35.37
N TRP A 663 27.31 -23.17 34.61
CA TRP A 663 28.25 -23.37 33.48
C TRP A 663 29.63 -22.72 33.73
N VAL A 664 30.05 -22.68 35.00
CA VAL A 664 31.26 -21.96 35.44
C VAL A 664 32.50 -22.40 34.66
N LEU A 665 32.75 -23.71 34.59
CA LEU A 665 33.93 -24.27 33.92
C LEU A 665 33.93 -23.97 32.41
N TYR A 666 32.75 -24.02 31.78
CA TYR A 666 32.59 -23.73 30.36
C TYR A 666 32.82 -22.25 30.02
N CYS A 667 32.18 -21.35 30.77
CA CYS A 667 32.34 -19.90 30.58
C CYS A 667 33.79 -19.48 30.82
N SER A 668 34.43 -19.97 31.89
CA SER A 668 35.83 -19.69 32.18
C SER A 668 36.77 -20.17 31.08
N GLY A 669 36.58 -21.39 30.56
CA GLY A 669 37.40 -21.90 29.47
C GLY A 669 37.24 -21.13 28.16
N LYS A 670 36.00 -20.78 27.79
CA LYS A 670 35.72 -19.99 26.58
C LYS A 670 36.25 -18.56 26.68
N ALA A 671 36.11 -17.91 27.84
CA ALA A 671 36.67 -16.58 28.09
C ALA A 671 38.21 -16.59 28.08
N ALA A 672 38.85 -17.59 28.70
CA ALA A 672 40.30 -17.74 28.68
C ALA A 672 40.84 -17.91 27.26
N ARG A 673 40.17 -18.76 26.47
CA ARG A 673 40.55 -19.03 25.08
C ARG A 673 40.31 -17.83 24.17
N GLU A 674 39.22 -17.09 24.37
CA GLU A 674 38.95 -15.83 23.69
C GLU A 674 40.06 -14.80 23.93
N MET A 675 40.44 -14.60 25.19
CA MET A 675 41.50 -13.66 25.55
C MET A 675 42.85 -14.08 24.95
N MET A 676 43.18 -15.37 25.02
CA MET A 676 44.41 -15.92 24.43
C MET A 676 44.54 -15.60 22.93
N PHE A 677 43.47 -15.75 22.14
CA PHE A 677 43.53 -15.46 20.71
C PHE A 677 43.54 -13.95 20.40
N ARG A 678 42.96 -13.11 21.26
CA ARG A 678 43.14 -11.66 21.16
C ARG A 678 44.58 -11.24 21.41
N VAL A 679 45.25 -11.86 22.38
CA VAL A 679 46.69 -11.64 22.63
C VAL A 679 47.50 -12.02 21.40
N LEU A 680 47.25 -13.20 20.81
CA LEU A 680 47.93 -13.61 19.56
C LEU A 680 47.76 -12.59 18.42
N ALA A 681 46.58 -12.00 18.29
CA ALA A 681 46.29 -11.01 17.25
C ALA A 681 47.06 -9.69 17.45
N GLU A 682 47.35 -9.32 18.70
CA GLU A 682 48.17 -8.15 19.04
C GLU A 682 49.68 -8.46 18.94
N GLU A 683 50.10 -9.70 19.25
CA GLU A 683 51.51 -10.13 19.19
C GLU A 683 52.02 -10.29 17.75
N ASP A 684 51.22 -10.84 16.83
CA ASP A 684 51.56 -10.98 15.41
C ASP A 684 50.40 -10.45 14.52
N PRO A 685 50.42 -9.15 14.16
CA PRO A 685 49.39 -8.53 13.32
C PRO A 685 49.28 -9.12 11.91
N ASP A 686 50.29 -9.88 11.44
CA ASP A 686 50.26 -10.55 10.14
C ASP A 686 49.43 -11.85 10.19
N ILE A 687 49.03 -12.32 11.37
CA ILE A 687 48.11 -13.44 11.54
C ILE A 687 46.67 -12.91 11.60
N ARG A 688 45.80 -13.49 10.78
CA ARG A 688 44.36 -13.21 10.80
C ARG A 688 43.70 -14.08 11.86
N VAL A 689 43.38 -13.51 13.02
CA VAL A 689 42.74 -14.23 14.11
C VAL A 689 41.25 -13.90 14.16
N LEU A 690 40.40 -14.92 14.16
CA LEU A 690 38.94 -14.79 14.20
C LEU A 690 38.35 -15.63 15.33
N SER A 691 37.66 -14.99 16.28
CA SER A 691 36.80 -15.68 17.23
C SER A 691 35.36 -15.72 16.72
N TYR A 692 34.92 -16.89 16.24
CA TYR A 692 33.60 -17.08 15.65
C TYR A 692 32.67 -17.81 16.62
N ALA A 693 31.56 -17.20 17.02
CA ALA A 693 30.54 -17.85 17.83
C ALA A 693 29.43 -18.41 16.93
N PRO A 694 29.38 -19.74 16.67
CA PRO A 694 28.22 -20.34 16.02
C PRO A 694 27.02 -20.13 16.95
N ALA A 695 25.93 -19.57 16.42
CA ALA A 695 24.65 -19.48 17.13
C ALA A 695 24.19 -20.88 17.58
N THR A 696 23.19 -21.02 18.45
CA THR A 696 22.76 -22.34 18.95
C THR A 696 22.45 -23.32 17.81
N VAL A 697 23.36 -24.30 17.61
CA VAL A 697 23.36 -25.22 16.45
C VAL A 697 22.80 -26.59 16.84
N TRP A 698 21.90 -27.11 16.00
CA TRP A 698 21.15 -28.37 16.12
C TRP A 698 22.00 -29.66 16.20
N GLU A 699 23.17 -29.69 15.56
CA GLU A 699 23.94 -30.93 15.39
C GLU A 699 25.24 -30.98 16.23
N VAL A 700 25.13 -31.69 17.36
CA VAL A 700 26.12 -32.59 17.99
C VAL A 700 26.60 -32.25 19.43
N THR A 701 26.43 -33.25 20.31
CA THR A 701 26.87 -33.46 21.72
C THR A 701 26.59 -32.36 22.76
N HIS A 702 26.93 -31.10 22.51
CA HIS A 702 26.82 -30.05 23.55
C HIS A 702 25.39 -29.64 23.86
N GLU A 703 24.47 -29.69 22.89
CA GLU A 703 23.07 -29.32 23.12
C GLU A 703 22.28 -30.42 23.86
N LYS A 704 22.53 -31.70 23.55
CA LYS A 704 21.98 -32.82 24.33
C LYS A 704 22.47 -32.73 25.78
N GLU A 705 23.75 -32.44 25.99
CA GLU A 705 24.28 -32.23 27.35
C GLU A 705 23.74 -30.95 27.98
N ALA A 706 23.57 -29.85 27.24
CA ALA A 706 22.95 -28.62 27.73
C ALA A 706 21.48 -28.83 28.16
N ARG A 707 20.73 -29.69 27.45
CA ARG A 707 19.33 -30.01 27.73
C ARG A 707 19.13 -31.10 28.78
N THR A 708 20.12 -31.97 29.01
CA THR A 708 19.98 -33.12 29.91
C THR A 708 20.87 -33.07 31.15
N LYS A 709 22.00 -32.37 31.08
CA LYS A 709 23.03 -32.33 32.13
C LYS A 709 23.22 -30.94 32.76
N THR A 710 22.55 -29.89 32.26
CA THR A 710 22.57 -28.57 32.92
C THR A 710 21.84 -28.61 34.25
N CYS A 711 22.52 -28.21 35.32
CA CYS A 711 21.94 -28.21 36.67
C CYS A 711 20.89 -27.11 36.88
N ASP A 712 20.96 -26.01 36.12
CA ASP A 712 19.95 -24.95 36.19
C ASP A 712 18.68 -25.30 35.41
N ASP A 713 17.57 -25.47 36.13
CA ASP A 713 16.29 -25.90 35.57
C ASP A 713 15.71 -24.89 34.56
N ARG A 714 15.93 -23.58 34.76
CA ARG A 714 15.44 -22.53 33.86
C ARG A 714 16.18 -22.58 32.54
N LEU A 715 17.51 -22.66 32.60
CA LEU A 715 18.36 -22.77 31.41
C LEU A 715 18.07 -24.07 30.65
N ARG A 716 17.90 -25.18 31.39
CA ARG A 716 17.57 -26.49 30.81
C ARG A 716 16.22 -26.48 30.10
N ASN A 717 15.19 -25.89 30.70
CA ASN A 717 13.87 -25.76 30.10
C ASN A 717 13.86 -24.80 28.90
N SER A 718 14.66 -23.72 28.96
CA SER A 718 14.82 -22.77 27.84
C SER A 718 15.41 -23.45 26.61
N PHE A 719 16.48 -24.23 26.77
CA PHE A 719 17.04 -25.01 25.66
C PHE A 719 16.09 -26.11 25.16
N ALA A 720 15.27 -26.70 26.04
CA ALA A 720 14.25 -27.66 25.63
C ALA A 720 13.11 -27.01 24.81
N ALA A 721 12.72 -25.77 25.15
CA ALA A 721 11.71 -24.99 24.44
C ALA A 721 12.23 -24.54 23.06
N MET A 722 13.45 -23.99 22.98
CA MET A 722 14.08 -23.61 21.70
C MET A 722 14.14 -24.78 20.71
N PHE A 723 14.37 -26.00 21.22
CA PHE A 723 14.36 -27.22 20.42
C PHE A 723 12.95 -27.64 19.97
N ALA A 724 11.93 -27.47 20.82
CA ALA A 724 10.55 -27.79 20.46
C ALA A 724 9.94 -26.81 19.44
N GLU A 725 10.47 -25.58 19.40
CA GLU A 725 9.97 -24.47 18.57
C GLU A 725 10.77 -24.25 17.26
N ASP A 726 11.71 -25.15 16.93
CA ASP A 726 12.53 -25.10 15.70
C ASP A 726 13.35 -23.80 15.54
N GLN A 727 13.78 -23.20 16.66
CA GLN A 727 14.54 -21.93 16.70
C GLN A 727 16.06 -22.10 16.55
N LEU A 728 16.54 -23.32 16.26
CA LEU A 728 17.96 -23.68 16.22
C LEU A 728 18.50 -23.68 14.78
N LEU A 729 19.72 -23.19 14.59
CA LEU A 729 20.36 -23.17 13.27
C LEU A 729 21.00 -24.52 12.96
N THR A 730 21.12 -24.89 11.68
CA THR A 730 21.88 -26.08 11.29
C THR A 730 23.38 -25.79 11.17
N CYS A 731 24.22 -26.83 11.26
CA CYS A 731 25.67 -26.69 11.14
C CYS A 731 26.07 -26.10 9.79
N GLU A 732 25.34 -26.43 8.73
CA GLU A 732 25.58 -25.96 7.36
C GLU A 732 25.34 -24.46 7.24
N VAL A 733 24.27 -23.94 7.85
CA VAL A 733 23.94 -22.51 7.79
C VAL A 733 24.98 -21.68 8.54
N SER A 734 25.38 -22.11 9.75
CA SER A 734 26.44 -21.43 10.49
C SER A 734 27.79 -21.53 9.76
N CYS A 735 28.09 -22.69 9.17
CA CYS A 735 29.34 -22.89 8.41
C CYS A 735 29.39 -22.00 7.17
N ALA A 736 28.29 -21.86 6.43
CA ALA A 736 28.23 -20.99 5.25
C ALA A 736 28.58 -19.53 5.60
N LYS A 737 28.13 -19.04 6.76
CA LYS A 737 28.47 -17.71 7.28
C LYS A 737 29.95 -17.57 7.62
N LEU A 738 30.52 -18.56 8.31
CA LEU A 738 31.96 -18.58 8.59
C LEU A 738 32.79 -18.57 7.29
N MET A 739 32.40 -19.35 6.28
CA MET A 739 33.11 -19.38 5.00
C MET A 739 33.03 -18.04 4.27
N ALA A 740 31.86 -17.39 4.28
CA ALA A 740 31.70 -16.06 3.70
C ALA A 740 32.61 -15.03 4.40
N LEU A 741 32.75 -15.10 5.73
CA LEU A 741 33.66 -14.23 6.48
C LEU A 741 35.12 -14.47 6.11
N LEU A 742 35.55 -15.73 5.96
CA LEU A 742 36.92 -16.08 5.58
C LEU A 742 37.27 -15.66 4.13
N LEU A 743 36.32 -15.82 3.20
CA LEU A 743 36.47 -15.41 1.79
C LEU A 743 36.53 -13.90 1.64
N LYS A 744 35.66 -13.15 2.35
CA LYS A 744 35.62 -11.68 2.29
C LYS A 744 36.79 -11.02 3.03
N ASP A 745 37.28 -11.65 4.09
CA ASP A 745 38.37 -11.14 4.95
C ASP A 745 38.13 -9.73 5.55
N GLU A 746 36.87 -9.31 5.69
CA GLU A 746 36.50 -7.97 6.17
C GLU A 746 36.51 -7.81 7.71
N PHE A 747 36.90 -8.85 8.47
CA PHE A 747 36.90 -8.79 9.93
C PHE A 747 38.21 -8.20 10.48
N LYS A 748 38.14 -7.45 11.59
CA LYS A 748 39.34 -7.02 12.32
C LYS A 748 40.02 -8.25 12.95
N THR A 749 41.35 -8.36 12.84
CA THR A 749 42.08 -9.43 13.54
C THR A 749 41.85 -9.32 15.05
N GLY A 750 41.60 -10.45 15.72
CA GLY A 750 41.19 -10.51 17.12
C GLY A 750 39.71 -10.21 17.38
N ALA A 751 38.88 -10.03 16.35
CA ALA A 751 37.45 -9.78 16.52
C ALA A 751 36.71 -11.01 17.08
N HIS A 752 35.81 -10.76 18.03
CA HIS A 752 34.77 -11.69 18.43
C HIS A 752 33.50 -11.41 17.63
N VAL A 753 33.22 -12.26 16.65
CA VAL A 753 31.99 -12.19 15.87
C VAL A 753 30.93 -13.03 16.58
N VAL A 754 30.24 -12.39 17.52
CA VAL A 754 28.85 -12.71 17.91
C VAL A 754 27.95 -11.88 17.00
N LYS A 755 26.73 -12.35 16.64
CA LYS A 755 25.68 -11.59 15.91
C LYS A 755 25.94 -10.08 16.04
N SER A 756 26.40 -9.45 14.96
CA SER A 756 27.07 -8.15 14.99
C SER A 756 26.26 -7.10 15.75
N LEU A 757 26.73 -6.68 16.93
CA LEU A 757 26.42 -5.37 17.51
C LEU A 757 27.33 -4.31 16.86
N ALA A 758 27.32 -4.25 15.52
CA ALA A 758 27.74 -3.06 14.81
C ALA A 758 26.60 -2.03 14.92
N GLY A 759 26.92 -0.75 15.11
CA GLY A 759 25.93 0.31 15.28
C GLY A 759 24.82 0.25 14.22
N ARG A 760 23.57 0.43 14.65
CA ARG A 760 22.38 0.42 13.79
C ARG A 760 22.23 1.77 13.09
N GLY A 761 23.12 2.07 12.14
CA GLY A 761 23.08 3.29 11.33
C GLY A 761 22.79 2.98 9.87
N LEU A 762 22.10 3.89 9.18
CA LEU A 762 21.92 3.82 7.72
C LEU A 762 23.00 4.62 7.00
N LYS A 763 23.50 4.10 5.87
CA LYS A 763 24.44 4.80 4.99
C LYS A 763 23.89 4.91 3.57
N ALA A 764 24.24 5.98 2.87
CA ALA A 764 23.91 6.16 1.47
C ALA A 764 24.70 5.16 0.61
N THR A 765 24.03 4.43 -0.29
CA THR A 765 24.71 3.55 -1.27
C THR A 765 24.99 4.22 -2.61
N LYS A 766 24.59 5.49 -2.74
CA LYS A 766 24.83 6.33 -3.92
C LYS A 766 24.76 7.79 -3.51
N ASP A 767 25.23 8.67 -4.39
CA ASP A 767 25.04 10.10 -4.24
C ASP A 767 23.54 10.48 -4.21
N LEU A 768 23.17 11.34 -3.26
CA LEU A 768 21.83 11.91 -3.11
C LEU A 768 21.92 13.43 -3.21
N LEU A 769 20.92 14.06 -3.82
CA LEU A 769 20.81 15.52 -3.96
C LEU A 769 19.87 16.12 -2.91
N ALA A 770 20.02 17.41 -2.64
CA ALA A 770 19.12 18.14 -1.76
C ALA A 770 17.67 18.04 -2.26
N GLY A 771 16.75 17.62 -1.39
CA GLY A 771 15.34 17.41 -1.69
C GLY A 771 14.99 16.01 -2.19
N ASP A 772 15.99 15.12 -2.38
CA ASP A 772 15.73 13.71 -2.69
C ASP A 772 15.02 13.02 -1.53
N VAL A 773 14.00 12.22 -1.86
CA VAL A 773 13.37 11.29 -0.91
C VAL A 773 14.27 10.07 -0.80
N VAL A 774 14.89 9.89 0.36
CA VAL A 774 15.76 8.75 0.67
C VAL A 774 14.92 7.48 0.73
N PHE A 775 13.89 7.46 1.59
CA PHE A 775 12.89 6.38 1.61
C PHE A 775 11.54 6.87 2.13
N THR A 776 10.50 6.05 1.91
CA THR A 776 9.17 6.26 2.47
C THR A 776 8.70 5.01 3.19
N GLU A 777 8.16 5.18 4.40
CA GLU A 777 7.73 4.07 5.25
C GLU A 777 6.32 4.33 5.82
N PRO A 778 5.38 3.36 5.74
CA PRO A 778 4.12 3.45 6.45
C PRO A 778 4.31 3.17 7.95
N SER A 779 3.47 3.78 8.80
CA SER A 779 3.50 3.47 10.24
C SER A 779 3.28 1.98 10.51
N PHE A 780 4.12 1.40 11.37
CA PHE A 780 3.90 0.05 11.90
C PHE A 780 2.70 0.04 12.86
N SER A 781 2.64 1.05 13.72
CA SER A 781 1.53 1.35 14.60
C SER A 781 1.48 2.85 14.85
N ALA A 782 0.29 3.42 15.00
CA ALA A 782 0.11 4.84 15.29
C ALA A 782 -1.18 5.08 16.08
N VAL A 783 -1.19 6.10 16.94
CA VAL A 783 -2.34 6.52 17.74
C VAL A 783 -2.42 8.05 17.85
N VAL A 784 -3.65 8.57 17.94
CA VAL A 784 -3.94 9.99 18.21
C VAL A 784 -3.79 10.27 19.71
N PHE A 785 -3.31 11.45 20.08
CA PHE A 785 -3.26 11.90 21.48
C PHE A 785 -4.66 11.97 22.12
N ASP A 786 -4.76 11.61 23.40
CA ASP A 786 -6.03 11.54 24.12
C ASP A 786 -6.77 12.89 24.13
N SER A 787 -6.03 13.99 24.32
CA SER A 787 -6.54 15.37 24.33
C SER A 787 -7.16 15.83 23.01
N LEU A 788 -6.82 15.17 21.90
CA LEU A 788 -7.26 15.53 20.54
C LEU A 788 -8.17 14.47 19.89
N SER A 789 -8.52 13.41 20.62
CA SER A 789 -9.30 12.27 20.13
C SER A 789 -10.65 12.62 19.49
N THR A 790 -11.30 13.72 19.90
CA THR A 790 -12.58 14.19 19.34
C THR A 790 -12.44 15.15 18.16
N LYS A 791 -11.25 15.75 17.99
CA LYS A 791 -10.96 16.76 16.96
C LYS A 791 -10.13 16.21 15.80
N VAL A 792 -9.48 15.06 16.00
CA VAL A 792 -8.55 14.46 15.04
C VAL A 792 -9.04 13.07 14.59
N CYS A 793 -9.00 12.84 13.29
CA CYS A 793 -9.36 11.56 12.72
C CYS A 793 -8.36 10.46 13.12
N HIS A 794 -8.87 9.35 13.64
CA HIS A 794 -8.09 8.17 14.04
C HIS A 794 -7.52 7.35 12.87
N SER A 795 -7.81 7.75 11.63
CA SER A 795 -7.23 7.16 10.42
C SER A 795 -6.25 8.12 9.76
N CYS A 796 -6.69 9.29 9.29
CA CYS A 796 -5.82 10.19 8.53
C CYS A 796 -5.11 11.24 9.38
N PHE A 797 -5.36 11.31 10.71
CA PHE A 797 -4.77 12.31 11.62
C PHE A 797 -5.09 13.77 11.24
N ARG A 798 -6.08 13.95 10.36
CA ARG A 798 -6.59 15.25 9.99
C ARG A 798 -7.43 15.83 11.12
N GLN A 799 -7.19 17.09 11.43
CA GLN A 799 -8.03 17.85 12.34
C GLN A 799 -9.25 18.40 11.60
N GLN A 800 -10.44 18.17 12.14
CA GLN A 800 -11.71 18.65 11.59
C GLN A 800 -12.70 18.93 12.73
N ALA A 801 -13.52 19.96 12.59
CA ALA A 801 -14.49 20.34 13.61
C ALA A 801 -15.57 19.26 13.84
N ASN A 802 -16.04 18.64 12.75
CA ASN A 802 -17.12 17.65 12.76
C ASN A 802 -16.57 16.30 12.28
N LEU A 803 -16.31 15.37 13.21
CA LEU A 803 -15.89 14.00 12.91
C LEU A 803 -17.00 12.99 13.25
N HIS A 804 -17.11 11.94 12.44
CA HIS A 804 -18.03 10.84 12.68
C HIS A 804 -17.49 9.89 13.75
N ARG A 805 -18.25 9.73 14.83
CA ARG A 805 -17.92 8.84 15.95
C ARG A 805 -18.23 7.38 15.62
N CYS A 806 -17.34 6.47 16.02
CA CYS A 806 -17.58 5.04 15.92
C CYS A 806 -18.81 4.62 16.77
N ALA A 807 -19.78 3.96 16.14
CA ALA A 807 -21.02 3.54 16.81
C ALA A 807 -20.81 2.49 17.92
N GLN A 808 -19.73 1.71 17.84
CA GLN A 808 -19.46 0.59 18.75
C GLN A 808 -18.70 1.03 20.01
N CYS A 809 -17.49 1.57 19.87
CA CYS A 809 -16.65 1.98 21.01
C CYS A 809 -16.93 3.40 21.51
N LYS A 810 -17.59 4.26 20.71
CA LYS A 810 -17.84 5.69 20.98
C LYS A 810 -16.59 6.55 21.26
N PHE A 811 -15.38 5.99 21.20
CA PHE A 811 -14.12 6.70 21.40
C PHE A 811 -13.50 7.20 20.09
N ALA A 812 -13.38 6.34 19.09
CA ALA A 812 -12.71 6.67 17.84
C ALA A 812 -13.57 7.58 16.94
N HIS A 813 -12.93 8.57 16.31
CA HIS A 813 -13.55 9.55 15.42
C HIS A 813 -12.91 9.52 14.02
N TYR A 814 -13.71 9.67 12.97
CA TYR A 814 -13.29 9.57 11.56
C TYR A 814 -13.80 10.72 10.71
N CYS A 815 -13.04 11.16 9.71
CA CYS A 815 -13.50 12.19 8.76
C CYS A 815 -14.75 11.75 8.00
N ASP A 816 -14.80 10.47 7.61
CA ASP A 816 -15.87 9.87 6.83
C ASP A 816 -15.82 8.33 6.95
N ARG A 817 -16.69 7.65 6.19
CA ARG A 817 -16.74 6.19 6.14
C ARG A 817 -15.51 5.57 5.45
N THR A 818 -14.82 6.31 4.59
CA THR A 818 -13.61 5.81 3.90
C THR A 818 -12.45 5.67 4.90
N CYS A 819 -12.23 6.68 5.74
CA CYS A 819 -11.27 6.67 6.84
C CYS A 819 -11.60 5.56 7.85
N GLN A 820 -12.88 5.40 8.20
CA GLN A 820 -13.28 4.33 9.11
C GLN A 820 -12.98 2.94 8.53
N THR A 821 -13.25 2.73 7.24
CA THR A 821 -13.01 1.45 6.55
C THR A 821 -11.51 1.16 6.43
N SER A 822 -10.70 2.18 6.13
CA SER A 822 -9.23 2.07 6.01
C SER A 822 -8.58 1.66 7.35
N CYS A 823 -9.00 2.29 8.45
CA CYS A 823 -8.47 2.01 9.80
C CYS A 823 -9.08 0.74 10.44
N TRP A 824 -10.14 0.14 9.86
CA TRP A 824 -10.89 -0.94 10.51
C TRP A 824 -10.05 -2.17 10.86
N ASN A 825 -9.03 -2.50 10.06
CA ASN A 825 -8.15 -3.64 10.34
C ASN A 825 -7.38 -3.49 11.66
N GLU A 826 -6.95 -2.27 11.99
CA GLU A 826 -6.27 -1.94 13.25
C GLU A 826 -7.31 -1.72 14.36
N HIS A 827 -8.36 -0.95 14.06
CA HIS A 827 -9.37 -0.57 15.04
C HIS A 827 -10.28 -1.72 15.48
N LYS A 828 -10.51 -2.78 14.68
CA LYS A 828 -11.46 -3.86 15.04
C LYS A 828 -11.15 -4.51 16.39
N LYS A 829 -9.88 -4.81 16.68
CA LYS A 829 -9.45 -5.42 17.95
C LYS A 829 -9.54 -4.40 19.10
N GLU A 830 -9.05 -3.19 18.85
CA GLU A 830 -9.10 -2.06 19.78
C GLU A 830 -10.54 -1.69 20.18
N CYS A 831 -11.45 -1.65 19.21
CA CYS A 831 -12.86 -1.37 19.39
C CYS A 831 -13.53 -2.38 20.34
N GLY A 832 -13.15 -3.65 20.24
CA GLY A 832 -13.61 -4.70 21.14
C GLY A 832 -13.11 -4.48 22.57
N ALA A 833 -11.82 -4.17 22.73
CA ALA A 833 -11.17 -3.95 24.02
C ALA A 833 -11.70 -2.70 24.74
N ILE A 834 -11.85 -1.57 24.03
CA ILE A 834 -12.44 -0.34 24.58
C ILE A 834 -13.90 -0.58 24.98
N ARG A 835 -14.66 -1.31 24.16
CA ARG A 835 -16.07 -1.62 24.48
C ARG A 835 -16.19 -2.46 25.76
N SER A 836 -15.28 -3.39 26.02
CA SER A 836 -15.30 -4.17 27.27
C SER A 836 -14.91 -3.36 28.51
N ARG A 837 -14.01 -2.37 28.38
CA ARG A 837 -13.53 -1.56 29.51
C ARG A 837 -14.36 -0.29 29.74
N SER A 838 -15.20 0.12 28.79
CA SER A 838 -15.99 1.38 28.75
C SER A 838 -15.18 2.67 28.68
N THR A 839 -13.92 2.67 29.14
CA THR A 839 -12.97 3.77 29.03
C THR A 839 -11.76 3.36 28.17
N ALA A 840 -11.25 4.30 27.37
CA ALA A 840 -10.02 4.09 26.61
C ALA A 840 -8.80 4.35 27.52
N PRO A 841 -7.75 3.50 27.47
CA PRO A 841 -6.51 3.75 28.19
C PRO A 841 -5.64 4.78 27.46
N SER A 842 -4.52 5.17 28.10
CA SER A 842 -3.55 6.14 27.58
C SER A 842 -3.05 5.80 26.17
N GLU A 843 -2.57 6.81 25.44
CA GLU A 843 -1.98 6.64 24.10
C GLU A 843 -0.88 5.57 24.05
N ASN A 844 0.01 5.51 25.04
CA ASN A 844 1.11 4.53 25.11
C ASN A 844 0.57 3.10 25.22
N VAL A 845 -0.42 2.87 26.08
CA VAL A 845 -1.07 1.56 26.25
C VAL A 845 -1.79 1.14 24.96
N ARG A 846 -2.50 2.07 24.31
CA ARG A 846 -3.17 1.80 23.02
C ARG A 846 -2.16 1.49 21.91
N LEU A 847 -1.05 2.21 21.86
CA LEU A 847 0.02 2.00 20.88
C LEU A 847 0.68 0.63 21.06
N ALA A 848 1.04 0.27 22.29
CA ALA A 848 1.58 -1.05 22.65
C ALA A 848 0.63 -2.19 22.26
N ALA A 849 -0.67 -2.05 22.53
CA ALA A 849 -1.66 -3.06 22.18
C ALA A 849 -1.79 -3.24 20.66
N ARG A 850 -1.84 -2.14 19.90
CA ARG A 850 -1.85 -2.18 18.43
C ARG A 850 -0.60 -2.85 17.86
N MET A 851 0.58 -2.57 18.43
CA MET A 851 1.84 -3.22 18.04
C MET A 851 1.78 -4.73 18.27
N LEU A 852 1.43 -5.16 19.48
CA LEU A 852 1.38 -6.59 19.83
C LEU A 852 0.31 -7.36 19.04
N TRP A 853 -0.84 -6.76 18.77
CA TRP A 853 -1.87 -7.37 17.91
C TRP A 853 -1.42 -7.55 16.46
N ARG A 854 -0.50 -6.71 15.99
CA ARG A 854 0.10 -6.81 14.65
C ARG A 854 1.18 -7.88 14.62
N ILE A 855 2.09 -7.88 15.61
CA ILE A 855 3.12 -8.91 15.78
C ILE A 855 2.50 -10.32 15.80
N GLN A 856 1.40 -10.51 16.55
CA GLN A 856 0.69 -11.80 16.61
C GLN A 856 0.05 -12.24 15.29
N LYS A 857 -0.32 -11.28 14.41
CA LYS A 857 -1.00 -11.58 13.15
C LYS A 857 -0.02 -11.98 12.05
N ASP A 858 1.17 -11.39 12.05
CA ASP A 858 2.12 -11.45 10.95
C ASP A 858 3.31 -12.41 11.18
N THR A 859 3.23 -13.30 12.20
CA THR A 859 4.23 -14.35 12.57
C THR A 859 5.56 -14.25 11.82
N ALA A 860 6.48 -13.43 12.34
CA ALA A 860 7.90 -13.39 11.95
C ALA A 860 8.24 -13.21 10.45
N ILE A 861 7.32 -12.74 9.61
CA ILE A 861 7.66 -12.36 8.23
C ILE A 861 7.86 -10.85 8.19
N VAL A 862 9.14 -10.43 8.17
CA VAL A 862 9.54 -9.08 7.81
C VAL A 862 8.98 -8.81 6.41
N SER A 863 8.05 -7.85 6.29
CA SER A 863 7.52 -7.46 4.98
C SER A 863 8.67 -7.02 4.05
N ASP A 864 8.59 -7.25 2.74
CA ASP A 864 9.65 -7.03 1.72
C ASP A 864 10.34 -5.62 1.73
N GLY A 865 9.88 -4.67 2.55
CA GLY A 865 10.48 -3.34 2.72
C GLY A 865 10.87 -2.95 4.16
N GLN A 866 10.74 -3.84 5.14
CA GLN A 866 11.14 -3.59 6.52
C GLN A 866 12.58 -4.09 6.75
N LEU A 867 13.43 -3.22 7.27
CA LEU A 867 14.88 -3.44 7.41
C LEU A 867 15.27 -4.06 8.75
N THR A 868 14.43 -3.91 9.78
CA THR A 868 14.61 -4.46 11.14
C THR A 868 13.27 -4.95 11.69
N SER A 869 13.29 -6.01 12.49
CA SER A 869 12.10 -6.37 13.28
C SER A 869 11.92 -5.36 14.42
N VAL A 870 10.67 -5.19 14.86
CA VAL A 870 10.35 -4.28 15.97
C VAL A 870 10.93 -4.78 17.29
N ASP A 871 10.93 -6.10 17.51
CA ASP A 871 11.50 -6.73 18.70
C ASP A 871 13.01 -6.56 18.83
N GLU A 872 13.70 -6.16 17.76
CA GLU A 872 15.13 -5.88 17.81
C GLU A 872 15.43 -4.44 18.25
N LEU A 873 14.46 -3.51 18.27
CA LEU A 873 14.70 -2.11 18.62
C LEU A 873 15.19 -1.94 20.08
N LEU A 874 15.94 -0.86 20.34
CA LEU A 874 16.49 -0.57 21.67
C LEU A 874 15.38 -0.14 22.63
N ASP A 875 15.39 -0.65 23.86
CA ASP A 875 14.33 -0.39 24.86
C ASP A 875 14.77 0.44 26.07
N HIS A 876 16.08 0.43 26.39
CA HIS A 876 16.70 1.07 27.56
C HIS A 876 15.98 0.86 28.90
N VAL A 877 15.22 -0.23 29.06
CA VAL A 877 14.44 -0.49 30.30
C VAL A 877 15.37 -0.63 31.51
N ALA A 878 16.58 -1.15 31.31
CA ALA A 878 17.60 -1.28 32.34
C ALA A 878 18.21 0.07 32.79
N ASP A 879 18.12 1.11 31.96
CA ASP A 879 18.73 2.43 32.17
C ASP A 879 17.73 3.47 32.72
N LEU A 880 16.49 3.06 32.99
CA LEU A 880 15.43 3.92 33.52
C LEU A 880 15.71 4.34 34.97
N THR A 881 15.31 5.57 35.33
CA THR A 881 15.34 6.03 36.72
C THR A 881 14.26 5.33 37.55
N ASP A 882 14.37 5.38 38.88
CA ASP A 882 13.38 4.76 39.78
C ASP A 882 11.97 5.37 39.58
N GLU A 883 11.88 6.66 39.26
CA GLU A 883 10.62 7.35 38.96
C GLU A 883 10.01 6.85 37.63
N ASP A 884 10.81 6.82 36.56
CA ASP A 884 10.36 6.35 35.24
C ASP A 884 9.96 4.86 35.28
N ARG A 885 10.65 4.06 36.10
CA ARG A 885 10.34 2.64 36.27
C ARG A 885 9.00 2.43 36.99
N LEU A 886 8.62 3.33 37.89
CA LEU A 886 7.30 3.30 38.54
C LEU A 886 6.20 3.65 37.53
N GLU A 887 6.41 4.67 36.70
CA GLU A 887 5.46 5.04 35.63
C GLU A 887 5.27 3.90 34.63
N LEU A 888 6.37 3.25 34.22
CA LEU A 888 6.34 2.05 33.38
C LEU A 888 5.51 0.92 34.01
N GLN A 889 5.64 0.68 35.32
CA GLN A 889 4.86 -0.35 36.01
C GLN A 889 3.36 -0.05 36.00
N ILE A 890 2.97 1.22 36.12
CA ILE A 890 1.57 1.66 36.02
C ILE A 890 1.04 1.39 34.61
N ASP A 891 1.80 1.73 33.57
CA ASP A 891 1.41 1.49 32.17
C ASP A 891 1.31 -0.01 31.84
N VAL A 892 2.22 -0.84 32.35
CA VAL A 892 2.16 -2.29 32.21
C VAL A 892 0.90 -2.86 32.88
N HIS A 893 0.54 -2.37 34.08
CA HIS A 893 -0.68 -2.78 34.75
C HIS A 893 -1.93 -2.38 33.97
N ASN A 894 -1.98 -1.11 33.51
CA ASN A 894 -3.06 -0.60 32.67
C ASN A 894 -3.21 -1.40 31.36
N PHE A 895 -2.09 -1.81 30.76
CA PHE A 895 -2.06 -2.67 29.58
C PHE A 895 -2.65 -4.05 29.87
N MET A 896 -2.26 -4.69 30.97
CA MET A 896 -2.77 -6.02 31.33
C MET A 896 -4.28 -6.03 31.55
N ASP A 897 -4.83 -4.96 32.11
CA ASP A 897 -6.28 -4.77 32.25
C ASP A 897 -6.98 -4.50 30.91
N TYR A 898 -6.29 -3.86 29.96
CA TYR A 898 -6.82 -3.56 28.62
C TYR A 898 -6.74 -4.77 27.67
N TRP A 899 -5.77 -5.66 27.86
CA TRP A 899 -5.53 -6.81 27.00
C TRP A 899 -6.60 -7.91 27.18
N PRO A 900 -7.13 -8.53 26.10
CA PRO A 900 -8.18 -9.53 26.23
C PRO A 900 -7.74 -10.79 26.99
N LYS A 901 -8.50 -11.18 28.03
CA LYS A 901 -8.20 -12.35 28.89
C LYS A 901 -8.32 -13.72 28.20
N ASN A 902 -9.03 -13.81 27.08
CA ASN A 902 -9.32 -15.07 26.36
C ASN A 902 -8.33 -15.38 25.21
N THR A 903 -7.12 -14.81 25.23
CA THR A 903 -6.14 -15.00 24.15
C THR A 903 -5.21 -16.18 24.45
N LYS A 904 -4.96 -17.08 23.49
CA LYS A 904 -4.10 -18.27 23.66
C LYS A 904 -2.62 -17.97 24.02
N HIS A 905 -2.19 -16.72 23.89
CA HIS A 905 -0.81 -16.27 24.13
C HIS A 905 -0.84 -15.12 25.15
N GLN A 906 -0.39 -15.39 26.37
CA GLN A 906 -0.23 -14.40 27.42
C GLN A 906 1.24 -13.96 27.45
N HIS A 907 1.49 -12.66 27.37
CA HIS A 907 2.84 -12.10 27.34
C HIS A 907 3.39 -11.95 28.77
N SER A 908 4.70 -12.13 28.94
CA SER A 908 5.33 -11.91 30.25
C SER A 908 5.41 -10.40 30.55
N VAL A 909 5.49 -10.07 31.85
CA VAL A 909 5.62 -8.67 32.30
C VAL A 909 6.89 -8.05 31.72
N GLU A 910 7.98 -8.81 31.67
CA GLU A 910 9.27 -8.38 31.14
C GLU A 910 9.17 -8.03 29.65
N TYR A 911 8.46 -8.85 28.86
CA TYR A 911 8.28 -8.58 27.44
C TYR A 911 7.39 -7.35 27.19
N ILE A 912 6.36 -7.14 28.02
CA ILE A 912 5.53 -5.92 27.93
C ILE A 912 6.36 -4.68 28.29
N SER A 913 7.20 -4.76 29.34
CA SER A 913 8.13 -3.70 29.71
C SER A 913 9.11 -3.38 28.58
N HIS A 914 9.64 -4.40 27.90
CA HIS A 914 10.49 -4.25 26.71
C HIS A 914 9.76 -3.47 25.59
N ILE A 915 8.50 -3.80 25.29
CA ILE A 915 7.71 -3.08 24.27
C ILE A 915 7.48 -1.61 24.64
N PHE A 916 7.17 -1.31 25.90
CA PHE A 916 7.04 0.08 26.36
C PHE A 916 8.37 0.83 26.31
N GLY A 917 9.49 0.18 26.65
CA GLY A 917 10.83 0.75 26.45
C GLY A 917 11.10 1.09 24.99
N ILE A 918 10.76 0.18 24.05
CA ILE A 918 10.86 0.45 22.61
C ILE A 918 10.03 1.68 22.24
N ILE A 919 8.79 1.78 22.71
CA ILE A 919 7.91 2.93 22.41
C ILE A 919 8.54 4.23 22.92
N ASN A 920 8.99 4.26 24.17
CA ASN A 920 9.53 5.47 24.79
C ASN A 920 10.80 5.97 24.10
N CYS A 921 11.67 5.06 23.64
CA CYS A 921 12.93 5.44 22.98
C CYS A 921 12.80 5.69 21.47
N ASN A 922 11.83 5.06 20.78
CA ASN A 922 11.83 5.00 19.32
C ASN A 922 10.57 5.57 18.64
N ALA A 923 9.53 5.94 19.39
CA ALA A 923 8.30 6.45 18.80
C ALA A 923 8.45 7.91 18.34
N PHE A 924 7.86 8.23 17.20
CA PHE A 924 7.89 9.55 16.58
C PHE A 924 6.57 10.27 16.75
N THR A 925 6.64 11.56 17.06
CA THR A 925 5.48 12.45 17.07
C THR A 925 4.97 12.68 15.64
N LEU A 926 3.66 12.50 15.46
CA LEU A 926 2.95 12.72 14.21
C LEU A 926 2.31 14.10 14.22
N SER A 927 2.53 14.87 13.14
CA SER A 927 1.94 16.20 12.95
C SER A 927 0.63 16.15 12.16
N ASP A 928 -0.17 17.21 12.28
CA ASP A 928 -1.42 17.40 11.52
C ASP A 928 -1.15 17.58 10.01
N GLN A 929 -2.21 17.72 9.22
CA GLN A 929 -2.09 17.84 7.76
C GLN A 929 -1.26 19.03 7.28
N ARG A 930 -1.09 20.06 8.13
CA ARG A 930 -0.27 21.24 7.83
C ARG A 930 1.16 21.14 8.38
N GLY A 931 1.48 20.11 9.16
CA GLY A 931 2.80 19.97 9.79
C GLY A 931 3.02 20.96 10.95
N LEU A 932 1.97 21.60 11.45
CA LEU A 932 2.03 22.70 12.41
C LEU A 932 1.81 22.23 13.85
N GLN A 933 0.97 21.22 14.06
CA GLN A 933 0.58 20.76 15.39
C GLN A 933 0.81 19.27 15.56
N ALA A 934 1.37 18.87 16.70
CA ALA A 934 1.46 17.47 17.09
C ALA A 934 0.07 16.90 17.42
N VAL A 935 -0.31 15.81 16.76
CA VAL A 935 -1.65 15.20 16.85
C VAL A 935 -1.64 13.75 17.29
N GLY A 936 -0.47 13.09 17.28
CA GLY A 936 -0.34 11.74 17.81
C GLY A 936 1.09 11.23 17.80
N VAL A 937 1.23 9.92 17.94
CA VAL A 937 2.52 9.22 18.03
C VAL A 937 2.46 7.93 17.22
N GLY A 938 3.57 7.55 16.58
CA GLY A 938 3.68 6.33 15.80
C GLY A 938 5.09 5.77 15.70
N LEU A 939 5.18 4.48 15.37
CA LEU A 939 6.44 3.75 15.26
C LEU A 939 6.75 3.42 13.79
N PHE A 940 8.01 3.65 13.39
CA PHE A 940 8.52 3.50 12.02
C PHE A 940 9.85 2.75 12.05
N PRO A 941 9.84 1.40 11.97
CA PRO A 941 11.01 0.56 12.17
C PRO A 941 12.26 0.96 11.39
N ASN A 942 12.14 1.33 10.12
CA ASN A 942 13.30 1.71 9.31
C ASN A 942 13.86 3.08 9.72
N LEU A 943 12.98 4.02 10.07
CA LEU A 943 13.39 5.33 10.56
C LEU A 943 14.11 5.28 11.91
N CYS A 944 13.75 4.31 12.77
CA CYS A 944 14.45 4.08 14.05
C CYS A 944 15.93 3.69 13.89
N LEU A 945 16.40 3.37 12.68
CA LEU A 945 17.80 3.07 12.37
C LEU A 945 18.62 4.29 11.90
N VAL A 946 17.99 5.47 11.77
CA VAL A 946 18.66 6.68 11.32
C VAL A 946 19.27 7.39 12.53
N ASN A 947 20.58 7.57 12.55
CA ASN A 947 21.29 8.09 13.71
C ASN A 947 21.12 9.60 13.92
N HIS A 948 21.47 10.06 15.11
CA HIS A 948 21.43 11.47 15.45
C HIS A 948 22.68 12.21 14.98
N ASP A 949 22.48 13.38 14.35
CA ASP A 949 23.46 14.48 14.37
C ASP A 949 22.73 15.79 14.65
N CYS A 950 23.35 16.68 15.42
CA CYS A 950 22.81 18.01 15.68
C CYS A 950 22.77 18.88 14.41
N TRP A 951 23.67 18.63 13.45
CA TRP A 951 23.69 19.25 12.14
C TRP A 951 23.43 18.17 11.07
N PRO A 952 22.16 17.75 10.94
CA PRO A 952 21.82 16.55 10.17
C PRO A 952 21.91 16.80 8.67
N ASN A 953 22.16 15.73 7.92
CA ASN A 953 22.07 15.74 6.46
C ASN A 953 20.69 15.32 5.93
N CYS A 954 19.81 14.79 6.78
CA CYS A 954 18.44 14.42 6.43
C CYS A 954 17.40 15.09 7.35
N THR A 955 16.16 15.18 6.86
CA THR A 955 14.98 15.60 7.63
C THR A 955 13.84 14.60 7.47
N VAL A 956 12.95 14.58 8.44
CA VAL A 956 11.81 13.66 8.52
C VAL A 956 10.53 14.46 8.33
N ILE A 957 9.70 14.07 7.35
CA ILE A 957 8.40 14.70 7.11
C ILE A 957 7.30 13.64 7.02
N LEU A 958 6.15 13.93 7.64
CA LEU A 958 4.96 13.10 7.54
C LEU A 958 4.13 13.53 6.32
N ASN A 959 4.04 12.66 5.32
CA ASN A 959 3.15 12.84 4.19
C ASN A 959 1.81 12.15 4.45
N HIS A 960 0.74 12.93 4.45
CA HIS A 960 -0.62 12.47 4.70
C HIS A 960 -1.30 11.84 3.47
N GLY A 961 -0.64 11.82 2.32
CA GLY A 961 -1.15 11.27 1.06
C GLY A 961 -2.21 12.16 0.40
N ASN A 962 -2.81 11.68 -0.70
CA ASN A 962 -3.85 12.43 -1.40
C ASN A 962 -5.20 12.27 -0.69
N GLN A 963 -5.61 13.31 0.03
CA GLN A 963 -6.78 13.33 0.88
C GLN A 963 -8.10 13.57 0.14
N SER A 964 -8.07 13.88 -1.17
CA SER A 964 -9.28 13.98 -2.00
C SER A 964 -9.60 12.68 -2.76
N ALA A 965 -8.77 11.65 -2.63
CA ALA A 965 -8.95 10.40 -3.34
C ALA A 965 -10.06 9.54 -2.71
N LEU A 966 -11.12 9.24 -3.46
CA LEU A 966 -12.24 8.39 -2.99
C LEU A 966 -11.85 6.91 -2.77
N ASN A 967 -10.68 6.49 -3.26
CA ASN A 967 -10.22 5.11 -3.14
C ASN A 967 -9.40 4.91 -1.84
N PRO A 968 -9.77 3.99 -0.92
CA PRO A 968 -9.02 3.71 0.31
C PRO A 968 -7.54 3.34 0.12
N ALA A 969 -7.16 2.86 -1.07
CA ALA A 969 -5.78 2.54 -1.41
C ALA A 969 -4.92 3.76 -1.77
N LEU A 970 -5.55 4.90 -2.08
CA LEU A 970 -4.95 6.20 -2.42
C LEU A 970 -5.26 7.25 -1.34
N HIS A 971 -6.40 7.11 -0.66
CA HIS A 971 -6.82 7.88 0.50
C HIS A 971 -5.96 7.49 1.71
N SER A 972 -5.28 8.47 2.29
CA SER A 972 -4.57 8.34 3.57
C SER A 972 -3.56 7.17 3.69
N LYS A 973 -2.63 7.01 2.75
CA LYS A 973 -1.42 6.23 3.05
C LYS A 973 -0.44 7.11 3.82
N ARG A 974 -0.64 7.19 5.14
CA ARG A 974 0.30 7.82 6.10
C ARG A 974 1.69 7.27 5.83
N ARG A 975 2.58 8.10 5.33
CA ARG A 975 3.96 7.72 5.04
C ARG A 975 4.89 8.76 5.61
N ILE A 976 5.86 8.29 6.38
CA ILE A 976 6.98 9.13 6.77
C ILE A 976 7.97 9.12 5.60
N GLU A 977 8.48 10.28 5.24
CA GLU A 977 9.49 10.47 4.21
C GLU A 977 10.76 10.96 4.89
N LEU A 978 11.88 10.26 4.64
CA LEU A 978 13.20 10.76 4.95
C LEU A 978 13.73 11.50 3.72
N ARG A 979 14.12 12.77 3.87
CA ARG A 979 14.56 13.64 2.76
C ARG A 979 15.95 14.19 3.00
N ALA A 980 16.78 14.22 1.97
CA ALA A 980 18.12 14.80 2.04
C ALA A 980 18.04 16.34 2.09
N LEU A 981 18.75 16.95 3.05
CA LEU A 981 18.84 18.40 3.21
C LEU A 981 19.92 19.03 2.32
N GLU A 982 20.92 18.25 1.95
CA GLU A 982 22.06 18.67 1.15
C GLU A 982 22.54 17.52 0.25
N LYS A 983 23.62 17.73 -0.50
CA LYS A 983 24.22 16.66 -1.29
C LYS A 983 24.92 15.68 -0.33
N ILE A 984 24.50 14.41 -0.35
CA ILE A 984 25.09 13.33 0.45
C ILE A 984 25.86 12.42 -0.49
N SER A 985 27.12 12.15 -0.18
CA SER A 985 27.97 11.27 -1.01
C SER A 985 27.77 9.81 -0.65
N GLU A 986 28.01 8.90 -1.60
CA GLU A 986 28.03 7.46 -1.33
C GLU A 986 28.92 7.12 -0.11
N GLY A 987 28.43 6.22 0.74
CA GLY A 987 29.11 5.78 1.97
C GLY A 987 28.91 6.69 3.19
N THR A 988 28.37 7.90 3.01
CA THR A 988 28.07 8.82 4.11
C THR A 988 26.89 8.31 4.94
N GLU A 989 26.99 8.45 6.26
CA GLU A 989 25.94 8.08 7.20
C GLU A 989 24.76 9.05 7.13
N LEU A 990 23.54 8.51 7.16
CA LEU A 990 22.31 9.29 7.17
C LEU A 990 21.97 9.68 8.60
N THR A 991 21.80 10.98 8.84
CA THR A 991 21.57 11.52 10.18
C THR A 991 20.38 12.47 10.22
N VAL A 992 19.64 12.47 11.34
CA VAL A 992 18.55 13.39 11.64
C VAL A 992 18.75 14.03 13.01
N SER A 993 18.19 15.21 13.27
CA SER A 993 18.28 15.80 14.61
C SER A 993 17.13 15.33 15.50
N TYR A 994 17.45 14.74 16.65
CA TYR A 994 16.47 14.32 17.66
C TYR A 994 16.09 15.46 18.61
N VAL A 995 16.89 16.53 18.61
CA VAL A 995 16.75 17.69 19.50
C VAL A 995 16.80 18.98 18.68
N ASP A 996 16.25 20.06 19.21
CA ASP A 996 16.33 21.36 18.56
C ASP A 996 17.76 21.90 18.61
N PHE A 997 18.28 22.34 17.46
CA PHE A 997 19.62 22.92 17.35
C PHE A 997 19.75 24.27 18.07
N LEU A 998 18.66 25.01 18.28
CA LEU A 998 18.69 26.28 19.04
C LEU A 998 19.02 26.10 20.53
N ASN A 999 18.98 24.88 21.05
CA ASN A 999 19.47 24.62 22.40
C ASN A 999 21.00 24.64 22.42
N LEU A 1000 21.59 25.22 23.48
CA LEU A 1000 23.03 25.19 23.70
C LEU A 1000 23.55 23.75 23.72
N SER A 1001 24.82 23.56 23.36
CA SER A 1001 25.44 22.22 23.28
C SER A 1001 25.28 21.42 24.57
N ALA A 1002 25.44 22.05 25.74
CA ALA A 1002 25.23 21.38 27.04
C ALA A 1002 23.79 20.90 27.25
N GLU A 1003 22.81 21.70 26.81
CA GLU A 1003 21.40 21.37 26.93
C GLU A 1003 20.99 20.26 25.96
N ARG A 1004 21.51 20.28 24.71
CA ARG A 1004 21.33 19.19 23.75
C ARG A 1004 21.86 17.87 24.30
N GLN A 1005 23.05 17.87 24.89
CA GLN A 1005 23.62 16.69 25.54
C GLN A 1005 22.76 16.18 26.69
N ARG A 1006 22.25 17.09 27.52
CA ARG A 1006 21.37 16.75 28.64
C ARG A 1006 20.08 16.08 28.16
N VAL A 1007 19.44 16.63 27.13
CA VAL A 1007 18.20 16.07 26.55
C VAL A 1007 18.46 14.70 25.94
N LEU A 1008 19.53 14.55 25.14
CA LEU A 1008 19.89 13.27 24.51
C LEU A 1008 20.21 12.18 25.55
N LYS A 1009 20.96 12.53 26.60
CA LYS A 1009 21.28 11.60 27.68
C LYS A 1009 20.05 11.21 28.48
N LYS A 1010 19.12 12.14 28.72
CA LYS A 1010 17.88 11.87 29.45
C LYS A 1010 16.91 11.00 28.66
N GLN A 1011 16.72 11.28 27.37
CA GLN A 1011 15.66 10.66 26.56
C GLN A 1011 16.13 9.45 25.74
N TYR A 1012 17.39 9.46 25.29
CA TYR A 1012 17.94 8.43 24.39
C TYR A 1012 19.16 7.70 24.98
N HIS A 1013 19.55 8.01 26.22
CA HIS A 1013 20.61 7.32 26.97
C HIS A 1013 22.00 7.34 26.30
N PHE A 1014 22.28 8.32 25.43
CA PHE A 1014 23.61 8.51 24.83
C PHE A 1014 24.06 9.98 24.85
N SER A 1015 25.36 10.20 24.58
CA SER A 1015 25.94 11.53 24.41
C SER A 1015 26.41 11.73 22.98
N CYS A 1016 26.07 12.88 22.39
CA CYS A 1016 26.39 13.20 21.00
C CYS A 1016 27.89 13.51 20.83
N THR A 1017 28.49 13.01 19.76
CA THR A 1017 29.91 13.26 19.42
C THR A 1017 30.08 14.09 18.16
N CYS A 1018 29.02 14.77 17.69
CA CYS A 1018 29.10 15.61 16.50
C CYS A 1018 30.03 16.82 16.73
N GLN A 1019 30.56 17.36 15.64
CA GLN A 1019 31.48 18.51 15.68
C GLN A 1019 30.88 19.70 16.43
N HIS A 1020 29.58 19.98 16.24
CA HIS A 1020 28.90 21.11 16.87
C HIS A 1020 28.81 21.00 18.39
N CYS A 1021 28.61 19.79 18.91
CA CYS A 1021 28.58 19.55 20.35
C CYS A 1021 29.99 19.49 20.95
N SER A 1022 30.95 18.87 20.26
CA SER A 1022 32.32 18.72 20.77
C SER A 1022 33.11 20.04 20.75
N GLN A 1023 32.85 20.91 19.77
CA GLN A 1023 33.53 22.20 19.62
C GLN A 1023 32.71 23.40 20.13
N HIS A 1024 31.51 23.17 20.69
CA HIS A 1024 30.58 24.23 21.11
C HIS A 1024 30.29 25.25 20.00
N THR A 1025 30.24 24.79 18.75
CA THR A 1025 30.11 25.66 17.57
C THR A 1025 28.78 26.40 17.59
N LYS A 1026 28.82 27.73 17.53
CA LYS A 1026 27.69 28.69 17.63
C LYS A 1026 27.12 28.90 19.03
N ASP A 1027 27.59 28.22 20.08
CA ASP A 1027 27.16 28.54 21.47
C ASP A 1027 27.55 29.98 21.84
N ASP A 1028 28.71 30.43 21.35
CA ASP A 1028 29.22 31.80 21.48
C ASP A 1028 28.33 32.84 20.77
N LEU A 1029 27.86 32.53 19.56
CA LEU A 1029 26.92 33.35 18.80
C LEU A 1029 25.53 33.40 19.47
N MET A 1030 25.07 32.28 20.02
CA MET A 1030 23.79 32.16 20.74
C MET A 1030 23.79 32.90 22.09
N MET A 1031 24.97 33.15 22.66
CA MET A 1031 25.16 33.89 23.91
C MET A 1031 25.90 35.23 23.72
N ALA A 1032 25.92 35.74 22.47
CA ALA A 1032 26.69 36.93 22.12
C ALA A 1032 26.11 38.21 22.74
N ALA A 1033 27.00 39.08 23.23
CA ALA A 1033 26.67 40.44 23.65
C ALA A 1033 26.68 41.40 22.45
N LYS A 1034 25.92 42.48 22.54
CA LYS A 1034 25.89 43.52 21.51
C LYS A 1034 27.21 44.30 21.52
N ASP A 1035 27.85 44.43 20.37
CA ASP A 1035 29.04 45.26 20.20
C ASP A 1035 28.61 46.66 19.74
N LEU A 1036 28.84 47.67 20.58
CA LEU A 1036 28.57 49.07 20.28
C LEU A 1036 29.92 49.76 20.06
N ASP A 1037 30.31 49.92 18.79
CA ASP A 1037 31.52 50.65 18.35
C ASP A 1037 32.80 50.27 19.12
N GLY A 1038 33.00 48.97 19.40
CA GLY A 1038 34.20 48.45 20.08
C GLY A 1038 34.14 48.44 21.62
N SER A 1039 33.01 48.84 22.21
CA SER A 1039 32.76 48.74 23.66
C SER A 1039 31.77 47.60 23.96
N LYS A 1040 32.27 46.53 24.60
CA LYS A 1040 31.43 45.39 25.02
C LYS A 1040 30.87 45.62 26.43
N PRO A 1041 29.58 45.30 26.68
CA PRO A 1041 29.00 45.32 28.02
C PRO A 1041 29.79 44.45 29.01
N SER A 1042 29.76 44.78 30.30
CA SER A 1042 30.46 43.96 31.32
C SER A 1042 29.86 42.56 31.42
N ALA A 1043 30.71 41.55 31.68
CA ALA A 1043 30.28 40.15 31.79
C ALA A 1043 29.21 39.93 32.87
N GLU A 1044 29.26 40.72 33.95
CA GLU A 1044 28.30 40.68 35.05
C GLU A 1044 26.93 41.24 34.64
N LEU A 1045 26.91 42.33 33.85
CA LEU A 1045 25.69 42.88 33.28
C LEU A 1045 25.04 41.91 32.28
N ILE A 1046 25.85 41.27 31.43
CA ILE A 1046 25.36 40.26 30.48
C ILE A 1046 24.70 39.08 31.22
N LYS A 1047 25.34 38.57 32.27
CA LYS A 1047 24.81 37.48 33.09
C LYS A 1047 23.52 37.87 33.80
N MET A 1048 23.45 39.08 34.37
CA MET A 1048 22.26 39.61 35.03
C MET A 1048 21.08 39.75 34.05
N VAL A 1049 21.30 40.34 32.88
CA VAL A 1049 20.26 40.51 31.85
C VAL A 1049 19.82 39.17 31.28
N THR A 1050 20.74 38.22 31.10
CA THR A 1050 20.40 36.85 30.66
C THR A 1050 19.48 36.14 31.65
N ALA A 1051 19.81 36.17 32.95
CA ALA A 1051 18.98 35.57 34.00
C ALA A 1051 17.60 36.25 34.10
N SER A 1052 17.53 37.57 33.97
CA SER A 1052 16.25 38.29 33.92
C SER A 1052 15.42 37.88 32.69
N SER A 1053 16.07 37.60 31.56
CA SER A 1053 15.42 37.18 30.32
C SER A 1053 14.78 35.78 30.43
N GLU A 1054 15.42 34.87 31.17
CA GLU A 1054 14.84 33.57 31.53
C GLU A 1054 13.55 33.73 32.32
N GLU A 1055 13.56 34.59 33.35
CA GLU A 1055 12.38 34.87 34.18
C GLU A 1055 11.23 35.47 33.35
N TYR A 1056 11.53 36.35 32.38
CA TYR A 1056 10.52 36.87 31.46
C TYR A 1056 9.92 35.77 30.58
N LEU A 1057 10.73 34.84 30.05
CA LEU A 1057 10.21 33.73 29.24
C LEU A 1057 9.29 32.80 30.05
N GLU A 1058 9.61 32.54 31.32
CA GLU A 1058 8.73 31.75 32.21
C GLU A 1058 7.39 32.45 32.46
N LYS A 1059 7.42 33.76 32.75
CA LYS A 1059 6.21 34.58 32.92
C LYS A 1059 5.37 34.60 31.64
N VAL A 1060 6.02 34.80 30.48
CA VAL A 1060 5.37 34.76 29.15
C VAL A 1060 4.71 33.41 28.89
N ALA A 1061 5.40 32.30 29.18
CA ALA A 1061 4.83 30.96 29.01
C ALA A 1061 3.58 30.75 29.88
N LYS A 1062 3.61 31.23 31.14
CA LYS A 1062 2.47 31.17 32.05
C LYS A 1062 1.28 32.02 31.56
N SER A 1063 1.50 33.25 31.12
CA SER A 1063 0.44 34.11 30.59
C SER A 1063 -0.13 33.58 29.27
N ARG A 1064 0.71 32.99 28.41
CA ARG A 1064 0.27 32.34 27.16
C ARG A 1064 -0.65 31.14 27.43
N LEU A 1065 -0.39 30.36 28.48
CA LEU A 1065 -1.28 29.27 28.92
C LEU A 1065 -2.63 29.78 29.44
N GLN A 1066 -2.67 30.98 30.01
CA GLN A 1066 -3.90 31.63 30.48
C GLN A 1066 -4.69 32.32 29.37
N GLY A 1067 -4.10 32.47 28.17
CA GLY A 1067 -4.73 33.11 27.01
C GLY A 1067 -4.73 34.65 27.06
N ASP A 1068 -3.96 35.26 27.97
CA ASP A 1068 -3.85 36.73 28.07
C ASP A 1068 -2.75 37.26 27.13
N PHE A 1069 -3.13 37.47 25.87
CA PHE A 1069 -2.20 37.92 24.83
C PHE A 1069 -1.72 39.37 25.01
N HIS A 1070 -2.50 40.24 25.68
CA HIS A 1070 -2.08 41.61 25.97
C HIS A 1070 -0.95 41.62 26.99
N GLU A 1071 -1.07 40.80 28.04
CA GLU A 1071 -0.03 40.66 29.05
C GLU A 1071 1.24 40.03 28.47
N VAL A 1072 1.12 39.06 27.56
CA VAL A 1072 2.28 38.50 26.84
C VAL A 1072 3.00 39.58 26.03
N ALA A 1073 2.27 40.41 25.28
CA ALA A 1073 2.88 41.50 24.50
C ALA A 1073 3.61 42.51 25.40
N ARG A 1074 3.02 42.87 26.55
CA ARG A 1074 3.64 43.77 27.55
C ARG A 1074 4.93 43.18 28.11
N LEU A 1075 4.90 41.94 28.59
CA LEU A 1075 6.06 41.25 29.16
C LEU A 1075 7.19 41.09 28.14
N CYS A 1076 6.87 40.75 26.89
CA CYS A 1076 7.87 40.69 25.83
C CYS A 1076 8.46 42.07 25.53
N GLY A 1077 7.65 43.13 25.50
CA GLY A 1077 8.13 44.51 25.29
C GLY A 1077 9.09 44.99 26.39
N GLU A 1078 8.77 44.71 27.65
CA GLU A 1078 9.64 45.02 28.80
C GLU A 1078 10.96 44.25 28.75
N GLY A 1079 10.89 42.94 28.49
CA GLY A 1079 12.07 42.08 28.34
C GLY A 1079 12.97 42.53 27.18
N LEU A 1080 12.41 42.84 26.01
CA LEU A 1080 13.19 43.31 24.86
C LEU A 1080 13.84 44.67 25.10
N SER A 1081 13.14 45.58 25.79
CA SER A 1081 13.68 46.90 26.14
C SER A 1081 14.89 46.79 27.08
N ALA A 1082 14.85 45.84 28.04
CA ALA A 1082 15.97 45.57 28.93
C ALA A 1082 17.19 44.95 28.21
N GLN A 1083 16.99 44.33 27.04
CA GLN A 1083 18.02 43.61 26.30
C GLN A 1083 18.65 44.42 25.16
N GLU A 1084 17.98 45.48 24.66
CA GLU A 1084 18.28 46.09 23.35
C GLU A 1084 19.73 46.56 23.19
N ASN A 1085 20.38 47.00 24.28
CA ASN A 1085 21.77 47.50 24.28
C ASN A 1085 22.79 46.53 24.88
N VAL A 1086 22.36 45.36 25.36
CA VAL A 1086 23.23 44.40 26.08
C VAL A 1086 23.42 43.12 25.27
N LEU A 1087 22.35 42.57 24.70
CA LEU A 1087 22.37 41.29 24.00
C LEU A 1087 22.36 41.47 22.48
N ALA A 1088 23.18 40.69 21.77
CA ALA A 1088 23.20 40.68 20.31
C ALA A 1088 21.88 40.15 19.74
N ASP A 1089 21.61 40.46 18.47
CA ASP A 1089 20.39 39.98 17.80
C ASP A 1089 20.41 38.46 17.54
N THR A 1090 21.57 37.81 17.62
CA THR A 1090 21.70 36.34 17.59
C THR A 1090 21.49 35.67 18.95
N HIS A 1091 21.32 36.44 20.03
CA HIS A 1091 21.22 35.88 21.37
C HIS A 1091 19.92 35.09 21.56
N LEU A 1092 20.02 33.85 22.03
CA LEU A 1092 18.92 32.87 22.06
C LEU A 1092 17.66 33.38 22.77
N TYR A 1093 17.83 33.93 23.97
CA TYR A 1093 16.72 34.45 24.79
C TYR A 1093 16.04 35.68 24.16
N LYS A 1094 16.83 36.53 23.49
CA LYS A 1094 16.31 37.69 22.76
C LYS A 1094 15.50 37.21 21.56
N LEU A 1095 16.01 36.26 20.78
CA LEU A 1095 15.30 35.66 19.65
C LEU A 1095 13.97 34.99 20.06
N ARG A 1096 13.95 34.25 21.18
CA ARG A 1096 12.73 33.61 21.69
C ARG A 1096 11.66 34.64 22.09
N LEU A 1097 12.06 35.74 22.75
CA LEU A 1097 11.15 36.83 23.11
C LEU A 1097 10.67 37.59 21.86
N GLN A 1098 11.56 37.90 20.91
CA GLN A 1098 11.19 38.55 19.65
C GLN A 1098 10.21 37.70 18.82
N SER A 1099 10.47 36.39 18.70
CA SER A 1099 9.58 35.46 17.99
C SER A 1099 8.20 35.42 18.65
N THR A 1100 8.15 35.31 19.98
CA THR A 1100 6.88 35.27 20.72
C THR A 1100 6.11 36.58 20.59
N ALA A 1101 6.81 37.73 20.71
CA ALA A 1101 6.22 39.05 20.52
C ALA A 1101 5.65 39.21 19.10
N SER A 1102 6.40 38.79 18.08
CA SER A 1102 5.96 38.89 16.68
C SER A 1102 4.70 38.05 16.41
N GLU A 1103 4.63 36.82 16.95
CA GLU A 1103 3.44 35.97 16.85
C GLU A 1103 2.21 36.62 17.50
N VAL A 1104 2.37 37.13 18.73
CA VAL A 1104 1.27 37.73 19.49
C VAL A 1104 0.81 39.05 18.88
N LEU A 1105 1.73 39.92 18.44
CA LEU A 1105 1.38 41.17 17.76
C LEU A 1105 0.69 40.90 16.41
N SER A 1106 1.10 39.85 15.69
CA SER A 1106 0.40 39.42 14.47
C SER A 1106 -1.03 38.97 14.77
N TYR A 1107 -1.23 38.23 15.87
CA TYR A 1107 -2.55 37.82 16.35
C TYR A 1107 -3.41 39.02 16.76
N MET A 1108 -2.81 40.05 17.36
CA MET A 1108 -3.47 41.31 17.73
C MET A 1108 -3.65 42.29 16.55
N HIS A 1109 -3.34 41.89 15.31
CA HIS A 1109 -3.42 42.71 14.10
C HIS A 1109 -2.47 43.94 14.06
N LEU A 1110 -1.44 43.96 14.89
CA LEU A 1110 -0.39 45.00 14.90
C LEU A 1110 0.74 44.64 13.93
N PHE A 1111 0.40 44.45 12.64
CA PHE A 1111 1.29 43.88 11.63
C PHE A 1111 2.58 44.69 11.38
N SER A 1112 2.52 46.02 11.46
CA SER A 1112 3.71 46.87 11.23
C SER A 1112 4.79 46.69 12.29
N GLU A 1113 4.41 46.52 13.55
CA GLU A 1113 5.35 46.25 14.65
C GLU A 1113 5.82 44.79 14.62
N ALA A 1114 4.90 43.87 14.36
CA ALA A 1114 5.19 42.45 14.20
C ALA A 1114 6.20 42.19 13.07
N ALA A 1115 6.09 42.92 11.95
CA ALA A 1115 7.00 42.83 10.80
C ALA A 1115 8.43 43.21 11.19
N LYS A 1116 8.63 44.32 11.92
CA LYS A 1116 9.95 44.77 12.39
C LYS A 1116 10.63 43.72 13.27
N LEU A 1117 9.89 43.14 14.20
CA LEU A 1117 10.40 42.09 15.08
C LEU A 1117 10.69 40.80 14.30
N SER A 1118 9.77 40.39 13.42
CA SER A 1118 9.93 39.19 12.59
C SER A 1118 11.20 39.25 11.74
N ARG A 1119 11.53 40.43 11.18
CA ARG A 1119 12.76 40.60 10.39
C ARG A 1119 14.02 40.35 11.21
N LYS A 1120 14.12 40.98 12.40
CA LYS A 1120 15.25 40.75 13.32
C LYS A 1120 15.38 39.28 13.71
N THR A 1121 14.25 38.61 13.97
CA THR A 1121 14.23 37.18 14.33
C THR A 1121 14.71 36.29 13.19
N ILE A 1122 14.28 36.54 11.95
CA ILE A 1122 14.73 35.76 10.78
C ILE A 1122 16.20 35.95 10.51
N ASP A 1123 16.72 37.18 10.58
CA ASP A 1123 18.14 37.45 10.36
C ASP A 1123 19.01 36.68 11.39
N GLY A 1124 18.58 36.62 12.65
CA GLY A 1124 19.24 35.80 13.68
C GLY A 1124 19.09 34.29 13.44
N TYR A 1125 17.89 33.81 13.07
CA TYR A 1125 17.68 32.39 12.75
C TYR A 1125 18.46 31.92 11.52
N MET A 1126 18.63 32.75 10.49
CA MET A 1126 19.46 32.44 9.33
C MET A 1126 20.95 32.30 9.68
N ALA A 1127 21.43 33.02 10.70
CA ALA A 1127 22.80 32.87 11.20
C ALA A 1127 22.99 31.57 12.00
N LEU A 1128 21.94 31.10 12.70
CA LEU A 1128 22.02 29.96 13.62
C LEU A 1128 21.67 28.62 12.98
N TYR A 1129 20.55 28.52 12.27
CA TYR A 1129 20.04 27.26 11.71
C TYR A 1129 20.80 26.77 10.48
N HIS A 1130 20.63 25.48 10.19
CA HIS A 1130 20.94 24.94 8.87
C HIS A 1130 20.10 25.67 7.79
N PRO A 1131 20.67 26.06 6.63
CA PRO A 1131 19.94 26.81 5.59
C PRO A 1131 18.65 26.14 5.12
N ASN A 1132 18.67 24.81 5.00
CA ASN A 1132 17.51 23.99 4.63
C ASN A 1132 16.75 23.42 5.85
N ASN A 1133 16.71 24.11 6.99
CA ASN A 1133 15.96 23.65 8.15
C ASN A 1133 14.45 23.94 8.02
N ALA A 1134 13.61 22.98 8.37
CA ALA A 1134 12.15 23.11 8.29
C ALA A 1134 11.60 24.22 9.22
N GLN A 1135 12.09 24.34 10.45
CA GLN A 1135 11.68 25.39 11.40
C GLN A 1135 12.05 26.79 10.89
N LEU A 1136 13.24 26.92 10.26
CA LEU A 1136 13.65 28.16 9.60
C LEU A 1136 12.70 28.51 8.45
N GLY A 1137 12.40 27.57 7.55
CA GLY A 1137 11.46 27.78 6.45
C GLY A 1137 10.07 28.23 6.93
N MET A 1138 9.58 27.62 8.01
CA MET A 1138 8.32 27.98 8.65
C MET A 1138 8.34 29.38 9.27
N ALA A 1139 9.43 29.76 9.92
CA ALA A 1139 9.61 31.10 10.47
C ALA A 1139 9.63 32.15 9.36
N ILE A 1140 10.39 31.91 8.28
CA ILE A 1140 10.45 32.80 7.10
C ILE A 1140 9.07 32.96 6.47
N MET A 1141 8.31 31.86 6.36
CA MET A 1141 6.93 31.90 5.86
C MET A 1141 6.05 32.82 6.70
N ARG A 1142 6.07 32.66 8.03
CA ARG A 1142 5.29 33.52 8.96
C ARG A 1142 5.70 34.99 8.81
N ALA A 1143 7.00 35.28 8.77
CA ALA A 1143 7.49 36.63 8.57
C ALA A 1143 7.02 37.22 7.22
N GLY A 1144 7.09 36.45 6.14
CA GLY A 1144 6.62 36.88 4.82
C GLY A 1144 5.14 37.24 4.80
N VAL A 1145 4.30 36.42 5.44
CA VAL A 1145 2.85 36.70 5.61
C VAL A 1145 2.63 37.96 6.47
N THR A 1146 3.36 38.13 7.58
CA THR A 1146 3.28 39.33 8.42
C THR A 1146 3.69 40.60 7.65
N HIS A 1147 4.77 40.56 6.86
CA HIS A 1147 5.20 41.67 6.01
C HIS A 1147 4.20 42.00 4.90
N TRP A 1148 3.59 40.97 4.29
CA TRP A 1148 2.53 41.13 3.31
C TRP A 1148 1.32 41.84 3.92
N HIS A 1149 0.84 41.40 5.08
CA HIS A 1149 -0.25 42.06 5.80
C HIS A 1149 0.10 43.48 6.29
N ALA A 1150 1.37 43.75 6.62
CA ALA A 1150 1.86 45.09 6.93
C ALA A 1150 1.91 46.04 5.72
N GLY A 1151 1.68 45.53 4.50
CA GLY A 1151 1.70 46.31 3.26
C GLY A 1151 3.08 46.45 2.64
N GLN A 1152 4.08 45.74 3.17
CA GLN A 1152 5.44 45.70 2.63
C GLN A 1152 5.55 44.56 1.61
N ILE A 1153 4.92 44.74 0.44
CA ILE A 1153 4.69 43.68 -0.56
C ILE A 1153 5.99 43.12 -1.13
N GLU A 1154 6.97 43.97 -1.42
CA GLU A 1154 8.27 43.55 -1.93
C GLU A 1154 8.97 42.61 -0.94
N THR A 1155 9.11 43.03 0.31
CA THR A 1155 9.71 42.24 1.39
C THR A 1155 8.91 40.97 1.68
N GLY A 1156 7.57 41.07 1.70
CA GLY A 1156 6.69 39.92 1.92
C GLY A 1156 6.85 38.86 0.85
N HIS A 1157 6.86 39.26 -0.43
CA HIS A 1157 7.05 38.36 -1.56
C HIS A 1157 8.47 37.73 -1.56
N GLU A 1158 9.52 38.49 -1.26
CA GLU A 1158 10.88 37.97 -1.16
C GLU A 1158 10.99 36.86 -0.10
N LEU A 1159 10.42 37.10 1.09
CA LEU A 1159 10.42 36.13 2.18
C LEU A 1159 9.56 34.89 1.83
N ILE A 1160 8.41 35.06 1.21
CA ILE A 1160 7.58 33.93 0.74
C ILE A 1160 8.33 33.08 -0.29
N CYS A 1161 9.06 33.70 -1.23
CA CYS A 1161 9.91 32.99 -2.19
C CYS A 1161 11.06 32.22 -1.51
N LYS A 1162 11.73 32.83 -0.51
CA LYS A 1162 12.77 32.15 0.29
C LYS A 1162 12.19 30.97 1.07
N ALA A 1163 11.05 31.15 1.72
CA ALA A 1163 10.35 30.08 2.43
C ALA A 1163 9.97 28.94 1.48
N PHE A 1164 9.51 29.27 0.26
CA PHE A 1164 9.16 28.27 -0.75
C PHE A 1164 10.36 27.40 -1.13
N GLY A 1165 11.55 28.00 -1.32
CA GLY A 1165 12.77 27.24 -1.60
C GLY A 1165 13.12 26.24 -0.49
N VAL A 1166 13.09 26.67 0.78
CA VAL A 1166 13.41 25.81 1.94
C VAL A 1166 12.36 24.71 2.15
N LEU A 1167 11.06 25.05 2.05
CA LEU A 1167 9.97 24.10 2.25
C LEU A 1167 9.83 23.13 1.07
N LEU A 1168 10.21 23.51 -0.14
CA LEU A 1168 10.26 22.60 -1.28
C LEU A 1168 11.32 21.49 -1.08
N ILE A 1169 12.49 21.83 -0.52
CA ILE A 1169 13.53 20.84 -0.19
C ILE A 1169 13.07 19.94 0.96
N THR A 1170 12.60 20.55 2.06
CA THR A 1170 12.28 19.82 3.28
C THR A 1170 11.00 19.00 3.19
N HIS A 1171 9.91 19.57 2.68
CA HIS A 1171 8.57 18.95 2.63
C HIS A 1171 8.21 18.38 1.25
N GLY A 1172 8.84 18.86 0.18
CA GLY A 1172 8.55 18.43 -1.18
C GLY A 1172 7.36 19.14 -1.82
N PRO A 1173 7.15 18.96 -3.15
CA PRO A 1173 6.13 19.67 -3.92
C PRO A 1173 4.70 19.22 -3.62
N ASN A 1174 4.52 18.00 -3.13
CA ASN A 1174 3.20 17.41 -2.90
C ASN A 1174 2.66 17.66 -1.48
N HIS A 1175 3.43 18.32 -0.62
CA HIS A 1175 3.01 18.59 0.74
C HIS A 1175 2.02 19.78 0.77
N PRO A 1176 0.91 19.71 1.53
CA PRO A 1176 -0.09 20.78 1.58
C PRO A 1176 0.50 22.16 1.84
N ILE A 1177 1.47 22.26 2.77
CA ILE A 1177 2.12 23.53 3.08
C ILE A 1177 2.88 24.14 1.89
N THR A 1178 3.50 23.32 1.06
CA THR A 1178 4.26 23.77 -0.11
C THR A 1178 3.30 24.24 -1.19
N GLN A 1179 2.16 23.56 -1.35
CA GLN A 1179 1.08 23.95 -2.27
C GLN A 1179 0.39 25.25 -1.84
N ASP A 1180 0.06 25.37 -0.56
CA ASP A 1180 -0.49 26.61 0.02
C ASP A 1180 0.49 27.78 -0.20
N LEU A 1181 1.79 27.53 -0.02
CA LEU A 1181 2.82 28.54 -0.22
C LEU A 1181 3.04 28.89 -1.69
N GLU A 1182 2.88 27.95 -2.62
CA GLU A 1182 2.89 28.22 -4.06
C GLU A 1182 1.73 29.12 -4.48
N SER A 1183 0.54 28.88 -3.93
CA SER A 1183 -0.63 29.75 -4.12
C SER A 1183 -0.35 31.15 -3.58
N MET A 1184 0.15 31.27 -2.34
CA MET A 1184 0.52 32.56 -1.74
C MET A 1184 1.62 33.29 -2.54
N ARG A 1185 2.61 32.56 -3.07
CA ARG A 1185 3.66 33.13 -3.93
C ARG A 1185 3.06 33.72 -5.21
N THR A 1186 2.15 32.99 -5.86
CA THR A 1186 1.49 33.43 -7.09
C THR A 1186 0.62 34.66 -6.85
N GLN A 1187 -0.11 34.69 -5.73
CA GLN A 1187 -0.92 35.84 -5.33
C GLN A 1187 -0.05 37.07 -5.05
N THR A 1188 1.00 36.93 -4.23
CA THR A 1188 1.90 38.05 -3.91
C THR A 1188 2.69 38.54 -5.12
N GLU A 1189 2.99 37.68 -6.09
CA GLU A 1189 3.59 38.08 -7.37
C GLU A 1189 2.64 38.95 -8.21
N ALA A 1190 1.36 38.56 -8.28
CA ALA A 1190 0.33 39.34 -8.97
C ALA A 1190 0.13 40.71 -8.31
N GLU A 1191 0.02 40.75 -6.98
CA GLU A 1191 -0.08 42.00 -6.21
C GLU A 1191 1.15 42.88 -6.37
N LEU A 1192 2.36 42.29 -6.38
CA LEU A 1192 3.59 43.03 -6.62
C LEU A 1192 3.65 43.65 -8.02
N LYS A 1193 3.16 42.93 -9.05
CA LYS A 1193 3.05 43.47 -10.42
C LYS A 1193 2.08 44.65 -10.46
N MET A 1194 0.93 44.54 -9.79
CA MET A 1194 -0.03 45.64 -9.68
C MET A 1194 0.55 46.85 -8.95
N PHE A 1195 1.22 46.63 -7.81
CA PHE A 1195 1.89 47.67 -7.04
C PHE A 1195 2.92 48.44 -7.87
N LYS A 1196 3.72 47.72 -8.68
CA LYS A 1196 4.71 48.33 -9.60
C LYS A 1196 4.07 49.08 -10.77
N GLN A 1197 2.87 48.72 -11.20
CA GLN A 1197 2.16 49.39 -12.30
C GLN A 1197 1.41 50.65 -11.84
N ASN A 1198 0.71 50.58 -10.71
CA ASN A 1198 -0.05 51.70 -10.15
C ASN A 1198 -0.19 51.56 -8.63
N GLN A 1199 0.69 52.25 -7.90
CA GLN A 1199 0.78 52.18 -6.45
C GLN A 1199 -0.47 52.71 -5.75
N GLU A 1200 -1.07 53.82 -6.23
CA GLU A 1200 -2.27 54.41 -5.61
C GLU A 1200 -3.48 53.49 -5.75
N ALA A 1201 -3.70 52.93 -6.95
CA ALA A 1201 -4.80 51.99 -7.19
C ALA A 1201 -4.69 50.73 -6.33
N TYR A 1202 -3.48 50.23 -6.12
CA TYR A 1202 -3.24 49.09 -5.24
C TYR A 1202 -3.58 49.40 -3.77
N ILE A 1203 -3.14 50.56 -3.25
CA ILE A 1203 -3.41 50.97 -1.87
C ILE A 1203 -4.92 51.10 -1.65
N THR A 1204 -5.65 51.75 -2.57
CA THR A 1204 -7.11 51.90 -2.47
C THR A 1204 -7.84 50.54 -2.52
N MET A 1205 -7.42 49.64 -3.41
CA MET A 1205 -8.00 48.28 -3.48
C MET A 1205 -7.74 47.49 -2.20
N ARG A 1206 -6.52 47.56 -1.65
CA ARG A 1206 -6.14 46.88 -0.42
C ARG A 1206 -6.90 47.41 0.79
N GLU A 1207 -7.05 48.72 0.91
CA GLU A 1207 -7.85 49.34 1.98
C GLU A 1207 -9.34 48.92 1.87
N ALA A 1208 -9.88 48.85 0.65
CA ALA A 1208 -11.23 48.35 0.41
C ALA A 1208 -11.39 46.85 0.74
N ALA A 1209 -10.36 46.04 0.51
CA ALA A 1209 -10.34 44.62 0.86
C ALA A 1209 -10.25 44.38 2.38
N LEU A 1210 -9.38 45.14 3.06
CA LEU A 1210 -9.26 45.10 4.53
C LEU A 1210 -10.52 45.61 5.23
N ALA A 1211 -11.23 46.57 4.64
CA ALA A 1211 -12.52 47.06 5.15
C ALA A 1211 -13.67 46.04 5.00
N LYS A 1212 -13.57 45.08 4.05
CA LYS A 1212 -14.60 44.07 3.78
C LYS A 1212 -14.43 42.77 4.59
N HIS A 1213 -13.24 42.50 5.12
CA HIS A 1213 -12.96 41.26 5.84
C HIS A 1213 -12.15 41.51 7.12
N PRO A 1214 -12.80 41.74 8.28
CA PRO A 1214 -12.14 41.51 9.55
C PRO A 1214 -12.06 40.00 9.78
N ALA A 1215 -10.85 39.49 9.97
CA ALA A 1215 -10.52 38.14 10.45
C ALA A 1215 -10.68 36.96 9.48
N MET A 1216 -9.58 36.58 8.80
CA MET A 1216 -9.29 35.17 8.51
C MET A 1216 -7.82 34.91 8.15
N CYS A 1217 -6.86 35.22 9.03
CA CYS A 1217 -5.49 34.73 8.91
C CYS A 1217 -4.87 34.61 10.31
N MET A 1218 -4.20 33.49 10.58
CA MET A 1218 -3.45 33.17 11.81
C MET A 1218 -4.26 32.66 13.03
N ALA A 1219 -5.09 31.62 12.83
CA ALA A 1219 -5.55 30.77 13.95
C ALA A 1219 -4.76 29.45 13.95
N GLY A 1220 -3.58 29.50 14.56
CA GLY A 1220 -2.70 28.34 14.80
C GLY A 1220 -2.08 28.47 16.18
N GLY A 1221 -2.90 28.37 17.23
CA GLY A 1221 -2.42 28.39 18.61
C GLY A 1221 -3.53 28.65 19.62
N ALA A 1222 -3.75 27.66 20.50
CA ALA A 1222 -4.56 27.68 21.73
C ALA A 1222 -6.10 27.88 21.57
N SER A 1223 -6.86 26.81 21.82
CA SER A 1223 -8.29 26.89 22.15
C SER A 1223 -8.50 27.19 23.64
N PRO A 1224 -9.54 27.95 24.03
CA PRO A 1224 -10.75 27.30 24.53
C PRO A 1224 -12.04 27.88 23.90
N GLY A 1225 -13.12 27.11 23.99
CA GLY A 1225 -14.23 27.15 23.04
C GLY A 1225 -15.13 28.38 23.08
N VAL A 1226 -15.56 28.80 21.90
CA VAL A 1226 -16.82 29.51 21.64
C VAL A 1226 -17.38 28.98 20.31
N LYS A 1227 -18.69 28.67 20.30
CA LYS A 1227 -19.44 28.19 19.14
C LYS A 1227 -19.46 29.29 18.05
N MET A 1228 -19.23 28.93 16.79
CA MET A 1228 -19.70 29.73 15.64
C MET A 1228 -20.44 28.82 14.67
N GLU A 1229 -21.71 29.15 14.50
CA GLU A 1229 -22.64 28.63 13.50
C GLU A 1229 -22.23 29.07 12.09
N GLU A 1230 -22.74 28.30 11.13
CA GLU A 1230 -22.63 28.41 9.68
C GLU A 1230 -22.72 29.84 9.12
N VAL A 1231 -21.78 30.23 8.24
CA VAL A 1231 -22.11 31.07 7.08
C VAL A 1231 -21.25 30.65 5.87
N SER A 1232 -21.97 30.25 4.82
CA SER A 1232 -21.51 29.93 3.46
C SER A 1232 -21.12 31.20 2.67
N CYS A 1233 -20.10 31.11 1.82
CA CYS A 1233 -19.91 31.98 0.64
C CYS A 1233 -19.09 31.14 -0.37
N LYS A 1234 -19.55 30.73 -1.56
CA LYS A 1234 -20.11 31.49 -2.69
C LYS A 1234 -19.34 32.77 -2.98
N GLN A 1235 -18.19 32.63 -3.63
CA GLN A 1235 -17.84 33.39 -4.83
C GLN A 1235 -16.83 32.61 -5.67
#